data_AF-V7AZS0-F1
#
_entry.id   AF-V7AZS0-F1
#
_cell.length_a   1.000
_cell.length_b   1.000
_cell.length_c   1.000
_cell.angle_alpha   90.00
_cell.angle_beta   90.00
_cell.angle_gamma   90.00
#
_symmetry.space_group_name_H-M   'P 1'
#
loop_
_entity.id
_entity.type
_entity.pdbx_description
1 polymer ?
#
loop_
_entity_poly.entity_id
_entity_poly.type
_entity_poly.pdbx_seq_one_letter_code
_entity_poly.pdbx_strand_id
1 'polypeptide(L)'
;MAKHYTAAAAAAPLSRFGVLVAQLESIVASAVHKSPQPLLCFDLLSDLITAIDEDTKENILFVQRRCEDALYSLLVFGARRPVRHLASVAMAKVISKGDSISIYSRASSLQGFLSDGKRNEPQKIAGASQCLGELYKYFGRRITSGLLETTIIATKLMKFNEEFVRQEALYMLRNALEGSGGSAASTAYSEAFRLIMRSATGDKSFAVRIAAARCLKAFASIGGPGLGVTELDNSASSCVKALEDPVSSVRDAFAETLGSLLALGMNPEAQVQPKGKGPLHQAKKLEGGLQKHLILVFTKVSGVKSRNVRTGLTLAWVFLLQVIRIKYLLPDSELQNLALQVMEMLRAETSVDAHALACVLYVLRIAVTDQMTEPTQRSFLVFLGKQVQSPEASPSMKVAALRTLSYTLKTVGEVPFEFKEILDNTVVAAVSHSSKLVRIEAALALHALAEVDPTCVGGLTSYGVTNLTALRERVSFEKGSNLQFELDSFHGQATVLAALVSISPKLPLGYPARLPGLVFGVSKKMLTEHSRNPVAATVEKEAGWLLLSSLLASIPKEELEEDVFDILALWTTLFTDNPENEMKKTDDLMSRIYVWSAAVHALTAFIKCFISPNLVNGGVLLQPVLVYLSSALSIISALRAKEVPHVKPAVDVFVIRTLIAYQSLPDPFSYKSDHPQIIQLCTFPFRYASEYEESSCLRLLLDKRDAWLGPWIPGRDWFEDELRAFQGGKDGLMPCVWENEISSFPQPETISKTLVNQMLLFFGTIFASQDSAGMLSLLGIMEQCLKAGKKQNWRKASLTNICVGLLAGFKALLSFRLQTLGQEILGLAQSIFLSILAEGDICASQRRASSESLGYLARFGNDIFTARMTRSLLGELNGATDPNYAGSIAFALGCIHRSAGGIALSTLVPATVSSISSLAKSSVANLQIWSMHGLLLTIEAAGLSFVSHVQATLSLAMDILLSDENGLVNIQQGVGRLINAIVTVLGPELVPGSIFFSRSK
;
A
#
# COMPACT_ATOMS: atom_id res chain seq x y z
N MET A 1 -11.41 23.14 77.07
CA MET A 1 -12.14 24.41 76.92
C MET A 1 -12.62 24.52 75.49
N ALA A 2 -13.92 24.31 75.27
CA ALA A 2 -14.58 24.59 74.02
C ALA A 2 -14.70 26.12 73.84
N LYS A 3 -14.47 26.62 72.61
CA LYS A 3 -15.11 27.84 72.09
C LYS A 3 -14.90 27.97 70.57
N HIS A 4 -16.01 27.81 69.87
CA HIS A 4 -16.44 28.45 68.62
C HIS A 4 -15.45 28.62 67.46
N TYR A 5 -15.57 27.71 66.48
CA TYR A 5 -15.54 28.08 65.06
C TYR A 5 -16.78 27.48 64.37
N THR A 6 -17.93 28.15 64.55
CA THR A 6 -19.05 28.04 63.61
C THR A 6 -18.88 29.17 62.60
N ALA A 7 -18.14 28.91 61.53
CA ALA A 7 -18.11 29.77 60.35
C ALA A 7 -19.06 29.18 59.32
N ALA A 8 -20.09 29.96 59.00
CA ALA A 8 -21.17 29.62 58.10
C ALA A 8 -20.67 29.14 56.74
N ALA A 9 -21.26 28.05 56.26
CA ALA A 9 -21.21 27.65 54.86
C ALA A 9 -21.90 28.74 54.03
N ALA A 10 -21.12 29.67 53.49
CA ALA A 10 -21.60 30.58 52.46
C ALA A 10 -21.93 29.74 51.21
N ALA A 11 -23.22 29.73 50.84
CA ALA A 11 -23.70 29.07 49.63
C ALA A 11 -23.01 29.70 48.41
N ALA A 12 -22.04 28.98 47.84
CA ALA A 12 -21.42 29.36 46.59
C ALA A 12 -22.49 29.38 45.47
N PRO A 13 -22.40 30.30 44.50
CA PRO A 13 -23.26 30.21 43.31
C PRO A 13 -23.06 28.83 42.70
N LEU A 14 -24.16 28.13 42.43
CA LEU A 14 -24.16 26.78 41.82
C LEU A 14 -23.65 26.90 40.38
N SER A 15 -22.35 27.08 40.20
CA SER A 15 -21.73 27.06 38.89
C SER A 15 -21.86 25.63 38.34
N ARG A 16 -22.08 25.52 37.03
CA ARG A 16 -22.19 24.23 36.34
C ARG A 16 -21.00 23.32 36.68
N PHE A 17 -19.80 23.90 36.76
CA PHE A 17 -18.59 23.21 37.20
C PHE A 17 -18.70 22.64 38.62
N GLY A 18 -19.14 23.46 39.60
CA GLY A 18 -19.32 23.02 40.98
C GLY A 18 -20.30 21.84 41.13
N VAL A 19 -21.38 21.83 40.34
CA VAL A 19 -22.36 20.72 40.32
C VAL A 19 -21.76 19.44 39.76
N LEU A 20 -21.04 19.52 38.64
CA LEU A 20 -20.40 18.37 38.01
C LEU A 20 -19.31 17.76 38.90
N VAL A 21 -18.58 18.59 39.66
CA VAL A 21 -17.60 18.09 40.64
C VAL A 21 -18.28 17.34 41.78
N ALA A 22 -19.40 17.85 42.31
CA ALA A 22 -20.15 17.14 43.35
C ALA A 22 -20.71 15.79 42.85
N GLN A 23 -21.15 15.72 41.59
CA GLN A 23 -21.56 14.47 40.95
C GLN A 23 -20.39 13.49 40.82
N LEU A 24 -19.21 13.97 40.45
CA LEU A 24 -18.00 13.14 40.37
C LEU A 24 -17.61 12.59 41.75
N GLU A 25 -17.64 13.43 42.79
CA GLU A 25 -17.41 13.01 44.18
C GLU A 25 -18.40 11.92 44.62
N SER A 26 -19.68 12.05 44.25
CA SER A 26 -20.70 11.04 44.54
C SER A 26 -20.40 9.70 43.85
N ILE A 27 -20.02 9.72 42.57
CA ILE A 27 -19.63 8.50 41.84
C ILE A 27 -18.41 7.85 42.49
N VAL A 28 -17.39 8.65 42.81
CA VAL A 28 -16.16 8.19 43.48
C VAL A 28 -16.44 7.61 44.87
N ALA A 29 -17.33 8.22 45.65
CA ALA A 29 -17.74 7.68 46.95
C ALA A 29 -18.47 6.35 46.81
N SER A 30 -19.31 6.20 45.79
CA SER A 30 -20.01 4.94 45.50
C SER A 30 -19.10 3.84 44.91
N ALA A 31 -17.96 4.23 44.33
CA ALA A 31 -17.02 3.33 43.65
C ALA A 31 -16.38 2.29 44.59
N VAL A 32 -16.39 2.56 45.90
CA VAL A 32 -15.93 1.63 46.95
C VAL A 32 -16.79 0.34 46.99
N HIS A 33 -18.07 0.43 46.61
CA HIS A 33 -19.02 -0.69 46.66
C HIS A 33 -19.39 -1.24 45.28
N LYS A 34 -19.38 -0.40 44.23
CA LYS A 34 -19.75 -0.79 42.87
C LYS A 34 -18.82 -0.10 41.87
N SER A 35 -18.24 -0.84 40.93
CA SER A 35 -17.38 -0.22 39.91
C SER A 35 -18.13 0.88 39.14
N PRO A 36 -17.50 2.04 38.92
CA PRO A 36 -18.15 3.16 38.26
C PRO A 36 -18.53 2.78 36.82
N GLN A 37 -19.76 3.11 36.43
CA GLN A 37 -20.24 2.85 35.07
C GLN A 37 -19.41 3.68 34.07
N PRO A 38 -18.72 3.05 33.09
CA PRO A 38 -17.79 3.77 32.23
C PRO A 38 -18.46 4.87 31.38
N LEU A 39 -19.67 4.61 30.86
CA LEU A 39 -20.41 5.58 30.05
C LEU A 39 -20.80 6.82 30.87
N LEU A 40 -21.39 6.61 32.06
CA LEU A 40 -21.74 7.69 32.97
C LEU A 40 -20.52 8.58 33.31
N CYS A 41 -19.37 7.96 33.57
CA CYS A 41 -18.15 8.70 33.85
C CYS A 41 -17.64 9.45 32.61
N PHE A 42 -17.76 8.85 31.42
CA PHE A 42 -17.35 9.49 30.17
C PHE A 42 -18.16 10.76 29.90
N ASP A 43 -19.49 10.69 29.99
CA ASP A 43 -20.38 11.83 29.77
C ASP A 43 -20.12 12.94 30.79
N LEU A 44 -20.05 12.58 32.08
CA LEU A 44 -19.76 13.52 33.16
C LEU A 44 -18.41 14.21 32.97
N LEU A 45 -17.35 13.48 32.61
CA LEU A 45 -16.02 14.06 32.40
C LEU A 45 -15.96 14.93 31.14
N SER A 46 -16.70 14.59 30.10
CA SER A 46 -16.81 15.43 28.90
C SER A 46 -17.47 16.77 29.25
N ASP A 47 -18.61 16.74 29.97
CA ASP A 47 -19.28 17.95 30.46
C ASP A 47 -18.40 18.74 31.42
N LEU A 48 -17.64 18.06 32.28
CA LEU A 48 -16.70 18.70 33.21
C LEU A 48 -15.62 19.46 32.46
N ILE A 49 -15.03 18.88 31.40
CA ILE A 49 -14.02 19.54 30.57
C ILE A 49 -14.59 20.79 29.91
N THR A 50 -15.80 20.72 29.34
CA THR A 50 -16.47 21.88 28.75
C THR A 50 -16.76 22.94 29.80
N ALA A 51 -17.25 22.55 30.98
CA ALA A 51 -17.50 23.48 32.08
C ALA A 51 -16.22 24.16 32.58
N ILE A 52 -15.08 23.46 32.65
CA ILE A 52 -13.78 24.06 32.98
C ILE A 52 -13.40 25.12 31.95
N ASP A 53 -13.68 24.89 30.66
CA ASP A 53 -13.38 25.83 29.59
C ASP A 53 -14.27 27.10 29.63
N GLU A 54 -15.51 26.98 30.09
CA GLU A 54 -16.49 28.08 30.16
C GLU A 54 -16.42 28.88 31.48
N ASP A 55 -16.07 28.26 32.61
CA ASP A 55 -16.17 28.89 33.93
C ASP A 55 -15.02 29.89 34.21
N THR A 56 -15.27 30.79 35.17
CA THR A 56 -14.32 31.80 35.62
C THR A 56 -13.23 31.21 36.52
N LYS A 57 -12.06 31.84 36.53
CA LYS A 57 -10.92 31.40 37.35
C LYS A 57 -11.25 31.34 38.84
N GLU A 58 -12.05 32.28 39.34
CA GLU A 58 -12.45 32.37 40.75
C GLU A 58 -13.30 31.17 41.19
N ASN A 59 -14.27 30.77 40.36
CA ASN A 59 -15.10 29.59 40.60
C ASN A 59 -14.28 28.29 40.54
N ILE A 60 -13.34 28.21 39.60
CA ILE A 60 -12.45 27.04 39.48
C ILE A 60 -11.59 26.91 40.73
N LEU A 61 -10.96 28.00 41.19
CA LEU A 61 -10.11 27.99 42.39
C LEU A 61 -10.87 27.50 43.64
N PHE A 62 -12.13 27.90 43.79
CA PHE A 62 -12.95 27.50 44.95
C PHE A 62 -13.19 25.99 45.02
N VAL A 63 -13.35 25.32 43.88
CA VAL A 63 -13.70 23.89 43.80
C VAL A 63 -12.51 23.01 43.39
N GLN A 64 -11.38 23.60 42.99
CA GLN A 64 -10.23 22.92 42.40
C GLN A 64 -9.75 21.71 43.19
N ARG A 65 -9.49 21.85 44.50
CA ARG A 65 -8.94 20.74 45.31
C ARG A 65 -9.88 19.54 45.37
N ARG A 66 -11.17 19.79 45.54
CA ARG A 66 -12.21 18.75 45.50
C ARG A 66 -12.23 18.03 44.15
N CYS A 67 -12.16 18.79 43.07
CA CYS A 67 -12.10 18.23 41.72
C CYS A 67 -10.84 17.39 41.49
N GLU A 68 -9.67 17.89 41.88
CA GLU A 68 -8.39 17.16 41.82
C GLU A 68 -8.46 15.84 42.59
N ASP A 69 -8.96 15.85 43.82
CA ASP A 69 -9.01 14.66 44.68
C ASP A 69 -10.02 13.62 44.16
N ALA A 70 -11.15 14.06 43.62
CA ALA A 70 -12.14 13.18 42.98
C ALA A 70 -11.59 12.55 41.69
N LEU A 71 -10.93 13.32 40.83
CA LEU A 71 -10.28 12.82 39.61
C LEU A 71 -9.14 11.84 39.94
N TYR A 72 -8.33 12.15 40.95
CA TYR A 72 -7.27 11.26 41.42
C TYR A 72 -7.84 9.92 41.89
N SER A 73 -8.91 9.96 42.68
CA SER A 73 -9.57 8.76 43.19
C SER A 73 -10.17 7.92 42.06
N LEU A 74 -10.83 8.55 41.08
CA LEU A 74 -11.35 7.85 39.90
C LEU A 74 -10.26 7.10 39.11
N LEU A 75 -9.10 7.72 38.94
CA LEU A 75 -7.95 7.10 38.27
C LEU A 75 -7.40 5.91 39.08
N VAL A 76 -7.29 6.06 40.39
CA VAL A 76 -6.80 5.03 41.32
C VAL A 76 -7.82 3.90 41.51
N PHE A 77 -9.11 4.10 41.19
CA PHE A 77 -10.09 3.01 41.13
C PHE A 77 -9.97 2.14 39.87
N GLY A 78 -9.13 2.51 38.89
CA GLY A 78 -8.85 1.68 37.72
C GLY A 78 -9.85 1.91 36.58
N ALA A 79 -10.08 3.16 36.23
CA ALA A 79 -10.91 3.52 35.08
C ALA A 79 -10.31 3.02 33.75
N ARG A 80 -11.19 2.57 32.84
CA ARG A 80 -10.82 2.14 31.49
C ARG A 80 -10.36 3.30 30.63
N ARG A 81 -9.62 3.00 29.55
CA ARG A 81 -8.88 3.98 28.75
C ARG A 81 -9.62 5.28 28.39
N PRO A 82 -10.85 5.27 27.84
CA PRO A 82 -11.52 6.53 27.48
C PRO A 82 -11.80 7.42 28.69
N VAL A 83 -12.24 6.81 29.80
CA VAL A 83 -12.55 7.51 31.05
C VAL A 83 -11.26 8.01 31.71
N ARG A 84 -10.21 7.20 31.81
CA ARG A 84 -8.92 7.66 32.36
C ARG A 84 -8.28 8.76 31.51
N HIS A 85 -8.46 8.75 30.19
CA HIS A 85 -7.95 9.79 29.31
C HIS A 85 -8.64 11.13 29.59
N LEU A 86 -9.98 11.16 29.61
CA LEU A 86 -10.73 12.37 29.95
C LEU A 86 -10.42 12.86 31.37
N ALA A 87 -10.32 11.96 32.35
CA ALA A 87 -9.96 12.33 33.72
C ALA A 87 -8.56 12.96 33.80
N SER A 88 -7.60 12.45 33.02
CA SER A 88 -6.24 13.00 32.91
C SER A 88 -6.23 14.40 32.27
N VAL A 89 -7.01 14.58 31.20
CA VAL A 89 -7.18 15.89 30.53
C VAL A 89 -7.87 16.90 31.45
N ALA A 90 -8.94 16.48 32.14
CA ALA A 90 -9.64 17.31 33.11
C ALA A 90 -8.70 17.74 34.24
N MET A 91 -7.89 16.83 34.79
CA MET A 91 -6.87 17.13 35.80
C MET A 91 -5.91 18.23 35.30
N ALA A 92 -5.36 18.07 34.10
CA ALA A 92 -4.43 19.06 33.55
C ALA A 92 -5.10 20.43 33.30
N LYS A 93 -6.33 20.46 32.80
CA LYS A 93 -7.08 21.70 32.53
C LYS A 93 -7.45 22.45 33.81
N VAL A 94 -7.94 21.75 34.84
CA VAL A 94 -8.27 22.36 36.15
C VAL A 94 -7.03 23.04 36.75
N ILE A 95 -5.89 22.37 36.73
CA ILE A 95 -4.62 22.93 37.25
C ILE A 95 -4.14 24.10 36.38
N SER A 96 -4.35 24.03 35.06
CA SER A 96 -3.91 25.07 34.12
C SER A 96 -4.68 26.38 34.31
N LYS A 97 -6.01 26.28 34.49
CA LYS A 97 -6.88 27.45 34.69
C LYS A 97 -6.91 27.93 36.14
N GLY A 98 -6.80 27.02 37.11
CA GLY A 98 -6.82 27.30 38.54
C GLY A 98 -5.46 27.72 39.10
N ASP A 99 -5.14 27.20 40.28
CA ASP A 99 -3.85 27.35 40.95
C ASP A 99 -2.85 26.33 40.40
N SER A 100 -1.93 26.83 39.59
CA SER A 100 -0.88 26.03 38.99
C SER A 100 0.18 25.50 39.98
N ILE A 101 0.19 25.94 41.25
CA ILE A 101 1.10 25.41 42.28
C ILE A 101 0.69 23.99 42.71
N SER A 102 -0.59 23.63 42.57
CA SER A 102 -1.09 22.30 42.94
C SER A 102 -0.39 21.16 42.17
N ILE A 103 0.19 21.46 40.99
CA ILE A 103 0.92 20.51 40.16
C ILE A 103 2.01 19.74 40.92
N TYR A 104 2.77 20.41 41.79
CA TYR A 104 3.88 19.79 42.52
C TYR A 104 3.37 18.71 43.48
N SER A 105 2.30 19.01 44.21
CA SER A 105 1.63 18.08 45.12
C SER A 105 1.01 16.91 44.37
N ARG A 106 0.32 17.18 43.24
CA ARG A 106 -0.37 16.14 42.47
C ARG A 106 0.59 15.21 41.73
N ALA A 107 1.63 15.75 41.11
CA ALA A 107 2.69 14.96 40.48
C ALA A 107 3.39 14.05 41.50
N SER A 108 3.77 14.60 42.66
CA SER A 108 4.40 13.81 43.74
C SER A 108 3.48 12.72 44.28
N SER A 109 2.18 13.00 44.43
CA SER A 109 1.19 12.00 44.88
C SER A 109 1.07 10.83 43.90
N LEU A 110 1.01 11.13 42.59
CA LEU A 110 0.96 10.10 41.54
C LEU A 110 2.25 9.30 41.46
N GLN A 111 3.42 9.94 41.60
CA GLN A 111 4.72 9.27 41.64
C GLN A 111 4.82 8.32 42.85
N GLY A 112 4.37 8.77 44.03
CA GLY A 112 4.29 7.94 45.23
C GLY A 112 3.43 6.70 45.02
N PHE A 113 2.21 6.87 44.48
CA PHE A 113 1.31 5.75 44.18
C PHE A 113 1.90 4.74 43.19
N LEU A 114 2.56 5.23 42.14
CA LEU A 114 3.18 4.38 41.12
C LEU A 114 4.45 3.67 41.62
N SER A 115 5.17 4.25 42.58
CA SER A 115 6.39 3.67 43.16
C SER A 115 6.15 2.35 43.89
N ASP A 116 4.95 2.16 44.44
CA ASP A 116 4.47 0.94 45.13
C ASP A 116 3.88 -0.12 44.18
N GLY A 117 3.96 0.11 42.86
CA GLY A 117 3.17 -0.56 41.83
C GLY A 117 3.07 -2.08 41.86
N LYS A 118 4.01 -2.83 42.48
CA LYS A 118 3.93 -4.31 42.59
C LYS A 118 2.70 -4.82 43.35
N ARG A 119 2.04 -3.99 44.16
CA ARG A 119 0.87 -4.35 44.98
C ARG A 119 -0.48 -3.92 44.37
N ASN A 120 -0.46 -3.12 43.31
CA ASN A 120 -1.64 -2.45 42.78
C ASN A 120 -2.15 -3.12 41.51
N GLU A 121 -3.45 -3.05 41.26
CA GLU A 121 -4.06 -3.61 40.04
C GLU A 121 -3.57 -2.90 38.77
N PRO A 122 -3.37 -3.63 37.66
CA PRO A 122 -2.88 -3.08 36.38
C PRO A 122 -3.63 -1.84 35.87
N GLN A 123 -4.96 -1.82 35.98
CA GLN A 123 -5.81 -0.71 35.52
C GLN A 123 -5.56 0.58 36.32
N LYS A 124 -5.33 0.47 37.63
CA LYS A 124 -5.05 1.59 38.53
C LYS A 124 -3.71 2.25 38.16
N ILE A 125 -2.72 1.41 37.86
CA ILE A 125 -1.40 1.82 37.42
C ILE A 125 -1.46 2.52 36.06
N ALA A 126 -2.22 1.97 35.11
CA ALA A 126 -2.42 2.59 33.80
C ALA A 126 -3.08 3.98 33.90
N GLY A 127 -4.11 4.12 34.75
CA GLY A 127 -4.76 5.40 35.04
C GLY A 127 -3.80 6.44 35.61
N ALA A 128 -3.08 6.10 36.68
CA ALA A 128 -2.13 7.01 37.30
C ALA A 128 -0.95 7.37 36.37
N SER A 129 -0.45 6.43 35.57
CA SER A 129 0.63 6.65 34.61
C SER A 129 0.21 7.61 33.49
N GLN A 130 -1.00 7.42 32.94
CA GLN A 130 -1.53 8.29 31.89
C GLN A 130 -1.75 9.73 32.40
N CYS A 131 -2.29 9.88 33.61
CA CYS A 131 -2.48 11.19 34.23
C CYS A 131 -1.14 11.90 34.47
N LEU A 132 -0.15 11.21 35.04
CA LEU A 132 1.19 11.77 35.22
C LEU A 132 1.81 12.20 33.88
N GLY A 133 1.65 11.37 32.83
CA GLY A 133 2.09 11.71 31.48
C GLY A 133 1.43 12.97 30.91
N GLU A 134 0.10 13.13 31.07
CA GLU A 134 -0.61 14.33 30.61
C GLU A 134 -0.18 15.58 31.40
N LEU A 135 0.04 15.45 32.72
CA LEU A 135 0.57 16.54 33.55
C LEU A 135 1.95 16.99 33.08
N TYR A 136 2.84 16.06 32.71
CA TYR A 136 4.14 16.42 32.11
C TYR A 136 3.99 17.14 30.77
N LYS A 137 3.03 16.75 29.93
CA LYS A 137 2.81 17.40 28.64
C LYS A 137 2.47 18.89 28.79
N TYR A 138 1.66 19.25 29.79
CA TYR A 138 1.28 20.65 30.06
C TYR A 138 2.30 21.41 30.92
N PHE A 139 2.85 20.77 31.96
CA PHE A 139 3.64 21.44 32.99
C PHE A 139 5.09 20.97 33.09
N GLY A 140 5.57 20.16 32.14
CA GLY A 140 6.87 19.48 32.24
C GLY A 140 8.05 20.39 32.52
N ARG A 141 8.07 21.61 31.96
CA ARG A 141 9.10 22.64 32.25
C ARG A 141 9.15 23.07 33.71
N ARG A 142 8.07 22.91 34.48
CA ARG A 142 7.96 23.27 35.91
C ARG A 142 8.30 22.11 36.84
N ILE A 143 8.07 20.86 36.43
CA ILE A 143 8.26 19.64 37.23
C ILE A 143 9.47 18.80 36.77
N THR A 144 10.49 19.45 36.21
CA THR A 144 11.69 18.79 35.68
C THR A 144 12.49 18.00 36.73
N SER A 145 12.39 18.38 38.01
CA SER A 145 13.04 17.67 39.13
C SER A 145 12.48 16.26 39.34
N GLY A 146 11.21 16.02 39.00
CA GLY A 146 10.55 14.71 39.13
C GLY A 146 10.90 13.72 38.03
N LEU A 147 11.57 14.14 36.95
CA LEU A 147 11.77 13.30 35.76
C LEU A 147 12.56 12.03 36.08
N LEU A 148 13.58 12.10 36.92
CA LEU A 148 14.39 10.94 37.31
C LEU A 148 13.54 9.87 38.00
N GLU A 149 12.68 10.29 38.93
CA GLU A 149 11.76 9.39 39.63
C GLU A 149 10.75 8.77 38.66
N THR A 150 10.18 9.56 37.75
CA THR A 150 9.27 9.07 36.70
C THR A 150 9.94 8.03 35.80
N THR A 151 11.22 8.21 35.45
CA THR A 151 11.98 7.22 34.69
C THR A 151 12.19 5.92 35.47
N ILE A 152 12.49 6.01 36.77
CA ILE A 152 12.64 4.83 37.64
C ILE A 152 11.30 4.09 37.76
N ILE A 153 10.19 4.82 37.89
CA ILE A 153 8.84 4.27 37.88
C ILE A 153 8.59 3.53 36.57
N ALA A 154 8.84 4.16 35.41
CA ALA A 154 8.66 3.52 34.11
C ALA A 154 9.45 2.20 34.00
N THR A 155 10.69 2.16 34.51
CA THR A 155 11.51 0.93 34.58
C THR A 155 10.86 -0.17 35.42
N LYS A 156 10.19 0.17 36.53
CA LYS A 156 9.44 -0.81 37.33
C LYS A 156 8.20 -1.31 36.56
N LEU A 157 7.47 -0.40 35.90
CA LEU A 157 6.24 -0.73 35.17
C LEU A 157 6.50 -1.61 33.94
N MET A 158 7.68 -1.51 33.32
CA MET A 158 8.08 -2.39 32.22
C MET A 158 8.19 -3.88 32.61
N LYS A 159 8.12 -4.23 33.91
CA LYS A 159 8.15 -5.62 34.38
C LYS A 159 6.77 -6.27 34.50
N PHE A 160 5.68 -5.56 34.20
CA PHE A 160 4.31 -6.11 34.21
C PHE A 160 4.08 -7.08 33.05
N ASN A 161 3.14 -8.03 33.24
CA ASN A 161 2.77 -9.00 32.20
C ASN A 161 1.81 -8.38 31.18
N GLU A 162 0.97 -7.46 31.62
CA GLU A 162 -0.04 -6.76 30.85
C GLU A 162 0.60 -5.76 29.88
N GLU A 163 0.35 -5.94 28.58
CA GLU A 163 0.96 -5.11 27.54
C GLU A 163 0.53 -3.64 27.60
N PHE A 164 -0.73 -3.36 27.95
CA PHE A 164 -1.24 -1.99 28.05
C PHE A 164 -0.54 -1.20 29.17
N VAL A 165 -0.15 -1.84 30.28
CA VAL A 165 0.61 -1.17 31.37
C VAL A 165 2.00 -0.78 30.89
N ARG A 166 2.70 -1.69 30.22
CA ARG A 166 4.02 -1.40 29.62
C ARG A 166 3.92 -0.30 28.56
N GLN A 167 2.86 -0.29 27.76
CA GLN A 167 2.59 0.75 26.77
C GLN A 167 2.37 2.12 27.43
N GLU A 168 1.49 2.22 28.44
CA GLU A 168 1.21 3.48 29.13
C GLU A 168 2.44 4.00 29.90
N ALA A 169 3.29 3.13 30.44
CA ALA A 169 4.56 3.52 31.06
C ALA A 169 5.48 4.25 30.07
N LEU A 170 5.55 3.77 28.82
CA LEU A 170 6.32 4.42 27.77
C LEU A 170 5.65 5.70 27.26
N TYR A 171 4.32 5.77 27.16
CA TYR A 171 3.63 7.03 26.82
C TYR A 171 3.80 8.10 27.89
N MET A 172 3.75 7.72 29.17
CA MET A 172 4.09 8.59 30.28
C MET A 172 5.51 9.13 30.13
N LEU A 173 6.50 8.25 29.89
CA LEU A 173 7.89 8.65 29.69
C LEU A 173 8.06 9.56 28.47
N ARG A 174 7.43 9.25 27.34
CA ARG A 174 7.46 10.09 26.13
C ARG A 174 6.98 11.51 26.43
N ASN A 175 5.80 11.64 27.03
CA ASN A 175 5.23 12.94 27.36
C ASN A 175 6.09 13.68 28.40
N ALA A 176 6.72 12.95 29.34
CA ALA A 176 7.68 13.51 30.30
C ALA A 176 8.93 14.08 29.62
N LEU A 177 9.47 13.37 28.63
CA LEU A 177 10.63 13.82 27.84
C LEU A 177 10.29 15.06 27.01
N GLU A 178 9.20 15.01 26.23
CA GLU A 178 8.73 16.13 25.38
C GLU A 178 8.41 17.37 26.22
N GLY A 179 7.65 17.21 27.29
CA GLY A 179 7.25 18.31 28.17
C GLY A 179 8.41 18.97 28.93
N SER A 180 9.46 18.21 29.25
CA SER A 180 10.65 18.73 29.94
C SER A 180 11.60 19.50 29.01
N GLY A 181 11.50 19.32 27.69
CA GLY A 181 12.24 20.10 26.69
C GLY A 181 13.77 20.11 26.85
N GLY A 182 14.36 19.00 27.28
CA GLY A 182 15.82 18.87 27.46
C GLY A 182 16.42 19.54 28.70
N SER A 183 15.61 20.15 29.56
CA SER A 183 16.09 21.00 30.67
C SER A 183 16.31 20.28 32.01
N ALA A 184 16.00 18.98 32.10
CA ALA A 184 16.12 18.20 33.33
C ALA A 184 17.56 17.71 33.61
N ALA A 185 17.74 17.00 34.72
CA ALA A 185 19.04 16.46 35.14
C ALA A 185 19.56 15.38 34.15
N SER A 186 20.86 15.41 33.84
CA SER A 186 21.49 14.45 32.92
C SER A 186 21.23 12.98 33.29
N THR A 187 21.20 12.65 34.58
CA THR A 187 20.96 11.28 35.07
C THR A 187 19.58 10.75 34.67
N ALA A 188 18.57 11.62 34.62
CA ALA A 188 17.21 11.24 34.21
C ALA A 188 17.17 10.82 32.74
N TYR A 189 17.87 11.55 31.87
CA TYR A 189 17.95 11.24 30.45
C TYR A 189 18.78 9.98 30.17
N SER A 190 19.93 9.82 30.83
CA SER A 190 20.76 8.61 30.68
C SER A 190 20.03 7.34 31.13
N GLU A 191 19.24 7.42 32.22
CA GLU A 191 18.43 6.29 32.68
C GLU A 191 17.28 5.98 31.71
N ALA A 192 16.60 7.03 31.21
CA ALA A 192 15.48 6.87 30.28
C ALA A 192 15.95 6.27 28.96
N PHE A 193 17.08 6.72 28.45
CA PHE A 193 17.70 6.14 27.26
C PHE A 193 18.04 4.66 27.46
N ARG A 194 18.63 4.31 28.61
CA ARG A 194 18.98 2.92 28.95
C ARG A 194 17.75 2.02 29.02
N LEU A 195 16.67 2.48 29.64
CA LEU A 195 15.40 1.77 29.71
C LEU A 195 14.87 1.44 28.31
N ILE A 196 14.81 2.45 27.43
CA ILE A 196 14.26 2.29 26.09
C ILE A 196 15.09 1.28 25.30
N MET A 197 16.42 1.46 25.27
CA MET A 197 17.32 0.65 24.46
C MET A 197 17.46 -0.79 24.94
N ARG A 198 17.41 -1.05 26.26
CA ARG A 198 17.63 -2.40 26.81
C ARG A 198 16.35 -3.21 26.99
N SER A 199 15.21 -2.56 27.23
CA SER A 199 14.00 -3.26 27.68
C SER A 199 12.78 -3.04 26.78
N ALA A 200 12.69 -1.92 26.07
CA ALA A 200 11.46 -1.57 25.34
C ALA A 200 11.50 -1.92 23.85
N THR A 201 12.65 -1.76 23.19
CA THR A 201 12.81 -2.04 21.75
C THR A 201 12.61 -3.51 21.39
N GLY A 202 12.93 -4.44 22.30
CA GLY A 202 12.80 -5.88 22.12
C GLY A 202 11.57 -6.52 22.79
N ASP A 203 10.55 -5.75 23.16
CA ASP A 203 9.34 -6.29 23.82
C ASP A 203 8.57 -7.27 22.91
N LYS A 204 7.88 -8.24 23.50
CA LYS A 204 7.03 -9.21 22.78
C LYS A 204 5.86 -8.54 22.08
N SER A 205 5.25 -7.53 22.70
CA SER A 205 4.10 -6.80 22.16
C SER A 205 4.55 -5.75 21.15
N PHE A 206 3.95 -5.77 19.96
CA PHE A 206 4.22 -4.79 18.92
C PHE A 206 3.79 -3.37 19.34
N ALA A 207 2.74 -3.24 20.17
CA ALA A 207 2.26 -1.95 20.67
C ALA A 207 3.31 -1.26 21.56
N VAL A 208 3.99 -2.04 22.40
CA VAL A 208 5.08 -1.58 23.26
C VAL A 208 6.32 -1.20 22.44
N ARG A 209 6.67 -1.99 21.41
CA ARG A 209 7.77 -1.64 20.48
C ARG A 209 7.52 -0.32 19.74
N ILE A 210 6.28 -0.06 19.31
CA ILE A 210 5.89 1.23 18.70
C ILE A 210 6.02 2.37 19.72
N ALA A 211 5.59 2.16 20.97
CA ALA A 211 5.75 3.16 22.02
C ALA A 211 7.24 3.45 22.31
N ALA A 212 8.09 2.42 22.28
CA ALA A 212 9.55 2.56 22.43
C ALA A 212 10.17 3.41 21.32
N ALA A 213 9.81 3.14 20.06
CA ALA A 213 10.25 3.95 18.91
C ALA A 213 9.83 5.41 19.09
N ARG A 214 8.57 5.67 19.47
CA ARG A 214 8.07 7.03 19.75
C ARG A 214 8.81 7.72 20.89
N CYS A 215 9.26 7.00 21.92
CA CYS A 215 10.12 7.57 22.97
C CYS A 215 11.50 7.98 22.43
N LEU A 216 12.13 7.16 21.58
CA LEU A 216 13.38 7.52 20.91
C LEU A 216 13.22 8.72 19.99
N LYS A 217 12.09 8.80 19.27
CA LYS A 217 11.74 9.97 18.46
C LYS A 217 11.59 11.22 19.32
N ALA A 218 10.94 11.11 20.48
CA ALA A 218 10.83 12.21 21.45
C ALA A 218 12.21 12.67 21.94
N PHE A 219 13.15 11.75 22.18
CA PHE A 219 14.55 12.11 22.46
C PHE A 219 15.17 12.93 21.32
N ALA A 220 14.96 12.52 20.06
CA ALA A 220 15.46 13.26 18.90
C ALA A 220 14.78 14.64 18.75
N SER A 221 13.49 14.75 19.08
CA SER A 221 12.74 15.99 18.92
C SER A 221 13.14 17.06 19.93
N ILE A 222 13.49 16.69 21.17
CA ILE A 222 13.95 17.63 22.21
C ILE A 222 15.44 17.97 22.16
N GLY A 223 16.17 17.51 21.14
CA GLY A 223 17.60 17.81 20.96
C GLY A 223 18.57 16.80 21.56
N GLY A 224 18.11 15.59 21.91
CA GLY A 224 18.98 14.49 22.36
C GLY A 224 19.80 14.76 23.64
N PRO A 225 19.19 15.28 24.72
CA PRO A 225 19.91 15.58 25.95
C PRO A 225 20.62 14.34 26.52
N GLY A 226 21.94 14.42 26.66
CA GLY A 226 22.76 13.32 27.16
C GLY A 226 23.06 12.22 26.14
N LEU A 227 22.71 12.42 24.86
CA LEU A 227 23.14 11.55 23.76
C LEU A 227 24.42 12.09 23.16
N GLY A 228 25.54 11.38 23.35
CA GLY A 228 26.76 11.63 22.59
C GLY A 228 26.66 11.05 21.18
N VAL A 229 27.71 11.29 20.38
CA VAL A 229 27.84 10.74 19.03
C VAL A 229 27.72 9.21 19.02
N THR A 230 28.29 8.55 20.03
CA THR A 230 28.23 7.10 20.24
C THR A 230 26.81 6.60 20.50
N GLU A 231 26.05 7.29 21.35
CA GLU A 231 24.68 6.95 21.68
C GLU A 231 23.74 7.17 20.49
N LEU A 232 23.94 8.25 19.73
CA LEU A 232 23.20 8.52 18.50
C LEU A 232 23.46 7.43 17.45
N ASP A 233 24.72 7.04 17.24
CA ASP A 233 25.12 5.99 16.31
C ASP A 233 24.57 4.61 16.71
N ASN A 234 24.60 4.28 18.00
CA ASN A 234 24.01 3.05 18.55
C ASN A 234 22.49 3.02 18.39
N SER A 235 21.83 4.18 18.57
CA SER A 235 20.38 4.31 18.40
C SER A 235 19.96 4.12 16.94
N ALA A 236 20.69 4.75 16.01
CA ALA A 236 20.47 4.57 14.57
C ALA A 236 20.66 3.11 14.17
N SER A 237 21.74 2.46 14.65
CA SER A 237 22.01 1.03 14.41
C SER A 237 20.89 0.13 14.93
N SER A 238 20.31 0.45 16.09
CA SER A 238 19.17 -0.29 16.65
C SER A 238 17.90 -0.09 15.85
N CYS A 239 17.65 1.11 15.33
CA CYS A 239 16.48 1.37 14.48
C CYS A 239 16.59 0.60 13.16
N VAL A 240 17.78 0.54 12.55
CA VAL A 240 18.03 -0.27 11.35
C VAL A 240 17.70 -1.75 11.61
N LYS A 241 18.14 -2.32 12.72
CA LYS A 241 17.80 -3.70 13.11
C LYS A 241 16.28 -3.90 13.28
N ALA A 242 15.59 -2.90 13.84
CA ALA A 242 14.14 -2.96 14.05
C ALA A 242 13.33 -2.89 12.73
N LEU A 243 13.95 -2.51 11.60
CA LEU A 243 13.30 -2.58 10.29
C LEU A 243 13.09 -4.03 9.80
N GLU A 244 13.67 -5.03 10.47
CA GLU A 244 13.42 -6.45 10.21
C GLU A 244 12.20 -7.00 10.95
N ASP A 245 11.50 -6.18 11.75
CA ASP A 245 10.33 -6.60 12.52
C ASP A 245 9.22 -7.17 11.61
N PRO A 246 8.54 -8.27 12.00
CA PRO A 246 7.45 -8.84 11.20
C PRO A 246 6.27 -7.88 10.99
N VAL A 247 6.03 -6.95 11.92
CA VAL A 247 4.87 -6.05 11.91
C VAL A 247 5.20 -4.73 11.19
N SER A 248 4.43 -4.38 10.14
CA SER A 248 4.68 -3.16 9.35
C SER A 248 4.65 -1.88 10.18
N SER A 249 3.67 -1.73 11.07
CA SER A 249 3.54 -0.52 11.90
C SER A 249 4.70 -0.32 12.86
N VAL A 250 5.40 -1.39 13.26
CA VAL A 250 6.64 -1.29 14.06
C VAL A 250 7.77 -0.76 13.18
N ARG A 251 7.93 -1.33 11.97
CA ARG A 251 8.93 -0.85 10.99
C ARG A 251 8.72 0.62 10.64
N ASP A 252 7.48 1.04 10.39
CA ASP A 252 7.14 2.43 10.07
C ASP A 252 7.51 3.39 11.23
N ALA A 253 7.23 3.00 12.49
CA ALA A 253 7.58 3.80 13.66
C ALA A 253 9.10 3.91 13.88
N PHE A 254 9.86 2.83 13.64
CA PHE A 254 11.32 2.86 13.72
C PHE A 254 11.97 3.58 12.54
N ALA A 255 11.36 3.54 11.35
CA ALA A 255 11.79 4.34 10.19
C ALA A 255 11.66 5.84 10.48
N GLU A 256 10.52 6.27 11.03
CA GLU A 256 10.28 7.65 11.46
C GLU A 256 11.29 8.11 12.53
N THR A 257 11.60 7.21 13.46
CA THR A 257 12.59 7.44 14.51
C THR A 257 14.01 7.56 13.95
N LEU A 258 14.41 6.66 13.04
CA LEU A 258 15.71 6.69 12.38
C LEU A 258 15.92 8.01 11.63
N GLY A 259 14.92 8.45 10.86
CA GLY A 259 14.96 9.72 10.16
C GLY A 259 15.13 10.91 11.11
N SER A 260 14.40 10.91 12.23
CA SER A 260 14.49 11.97 13.25
C SER A 260 15.86 12.01 13.96
N LEU A 261 16.44 10.85 14.27
CA LEU A 261 17.76 10.73 14.91
C LEU A 261 18.89 11.20 13.98
N LEU A 262 18.85 10.79 12.72
CA LEU A 262 19.82 11.23 11.72
C LEU A 262 19.70 12.73 11.45
N ALA A 263 18.47 13.27 11.42
CA ALA A 263 18.24 14.70 11.29
C ALA A 263 18.89 15.48 12.44
N LEU A 264 18.77 15.00 13.68
CA LEU A 264 19.45 15.59 14.83
C LEU A 264 20.99 15.44 14.73
N GLY A 265 21.49 14.28 14.29
CA GLY A 265 22.92 14.03 14.11
C GLY A 265 23.57 14.93 13.05
N MET A 266 22.81 15.37 12.05
CA MET A 266 23.29 16.31 11.00
C MET A 266 23.33 17.77 11.47
N ASN A 267 22.55 18.13 12.49
CA ASN A 267 22.37 19.49 12.97
C ASN A 267 22.92 19.63 14.40
N PRO A 268 24.24 19.82 14.57
CA PRO A 268 24.85 19.91 15.90
C PRO A 268 24.32 21.09 16.73
N GLU A 269 23.91 22.19 16.07
CA GLU A 269 23.34 23.37 16.73
C GLU A 269 22.02 23.09 17.46
N ALA A 270 21.29 22.05 17.03
CA ALA A 270 20.04 21.63 17.67
C ALA A 270 20.25 20.65 18.85
N GLN A 271 21.49 20.23 19.13
CA GLN A 271 21.78 19.29 20.20
C GLN A 271 21.84 20.00 21.55
N VAL A 272 20.93 19.63 22.45
CA VAL A 272 20.76 20.25 23.76
C VAL A 272 21.65 19.57 24.80
N GLN A 273 22.39 20.36 25.57
CA GLN A 273 23.15 19.85 26.72
C GLN A 273 22.27 19.80 27.97
N PRO A 274 22.24 18.67 28.70
CA PRO A 274 21.48 18.57 29.95
C PRO A 274 22.13 19.41 31.06
N LYS A 275 21.32 19.86 32.02
CA LYS A 275 21.82 20.60 33.20
C LYS A 275 22.41 19.64 34.23
N GLY A 276 23.64 19.90 34.71
CA GLY A 276 24.25 19.18 35.85
C GLY A 276 25.75 18.85 35.73
N LYS A 277 26.32 18.24 36.78
CA LYS A 277 27.71 17.73 36.82
C LYS A 277 27.79 16.34 36.17
N GLY A 278 27.74 16.28 34.84
CA GLY A 278 27.99 15.07 34.05
C GLY A 278 29.03 15.34 32.95
N PRO A 279 29.52 14.31 32.23
CA PRO A 279 30.38 14.52 31.09
C PRO A 279 29.64 15.39 30.06
N LEU A 280 30.17 16.58 29.79
CA LEU A 280 29.68 17.45 28.72
C LEU A 280 30.06 16.80 27.39
N HIS A 281 29.09 16.22 26.69
CA HIS A 281 29.32 15.70 25.34
C HIS A 281 29.34 16.89 24.38
N GLN A 282 30.46 17.20 23.74
CA GLN A 282 30.49 18.27 22.74
C GLN A 282 29.49 17.96 21.62
N ALA A 283 28.63 18.92 21.29
CA ALA A 283 27.75 18.82 20.13
C ALA A 283 28.63 18.64 18.88
N LYS A 284 28.55 17.47 18.25
CA LYS A 284 29.33 17.13 17.07
C LYS A 284 28.41 16.53 16.02
N LYS A 285 28.70 16.89 14.76
CA LYS A 285 28.03 16.29 13.62
C LYS A 285 28.35 14.80 13.59
N LEU A 286 27.33 13.98 13.35
CA LEU A 286 27.50 12.54 13.12
C LEU A 286 28.12 12.33 11.73
N GLU A 287 29.45 12.38 11.65
CA GLU A 287 30.20 12.20 10.41
C GLU A 287 29.89 10.82 9.80
N GLY A 288 29.54 10.81 8.50
CA GLY A 288 29.21 9.58 7.78
C GLY A 288 27.92 8.88 8.24
N GLY A 289 27.08 9.50 9.08
CA GLY A 289 25.85 8.88 9.59
C GLY A 289 24.89 8.42 8.49
N LEU A 290 24.65 9.26 7.48
CA LEU A 290 23.84 8.92 6.31
C LEU A 290 24.44 7.75 5.51
N GLN A 291 25.76 7.81 5.29
CA GLN A 291 26.47 6.77 4.56
C GLN A 291 26.41 5.43 5.28
N LYS A 292 26.63 5.42 6.60
CA LYS A 292 26.68 4.20 7.41
C LYS A 292 25.30 3.55 7.59
N HIS A 293 24.27 4.34 7.93
CA HIS A 293 22.97 3.82 8.38
C HIS A 293 21.90 3.75 7.30
N LEU A 294 22.00 4.56 6.25
CA LEU A 294 21.06 4.55 5.14
C LEU A 294 21.69 3.93 3.89
N ILE A 295 22.71 4.56 3.32
CA ILE A 295 23.25 4.19 1.98
C ILE A 295 23.93 2.81 1.99
N LEU A 296 24.86 2.57 2.91
CA LEU A 296 25.59 1.30 3.01
C LEU A 296 24.66 0.14 3.41
N VAL A 297 23.67 0.41 4.26
CA VAL A 297 22.68 -0.61 4.63
C VAL A 297 21.81 -0.92 3.43
N PHE A 298 21.28 0.10 2.76
CA PHE A 298 20.42 -0.07 1.59
C PHE A 298 21.11 -0.88 0.49
N THR A 299 22.39 -0.58 0.19
CA THR A 299 23.18 -1.30 -0.83
C THR A 299 23.53 -2.73 -0.42
N LYS A 300 23.76 -3.00 0.88
CA LYS A 300 24.01 -4.37 1.39
C LYS A 300 22.75 -5.23 1.38
N VAL A 301 21.59 -4.61 1.58
CA VAL A 301 20.31 -5.27 1.70
C VAL A 301 19.83 -5.70 0.30
N SER A 302 20.20 -6.93 -0.09
CA SER A 302 19.82 -7.55 -1.36
C SER A 302 18.77 -8.67 -1.20
N GLY A 303 17.85 -8.77 -2.15
CA GLY A 303 16.91 -9.90 -2.26
C GLY A 303 15.48 -9.69 -1.75
N VAL A 304 14.62 -10.68 -2.02
CA VAL A 304 13.15 -10.59 -1.79
C VAL A 304 12.78 -10.54 -0.29
N LYS A 305 13.53 -11.25 0.56
CA LYS A 305 13.28 -11.29 2.02
C LYS A 305 13.55 -9.96 2.72
N SER A 306 14.25 -9.05 2.07
CA SER A 306 14.69 -7.80 2.66
C SER A 306 14.02 -6.55 2.07
N ARG A 307 13.01 -6.75 1.20
CA ARG A 307 12.13 -5.70 0.67
C ARG A 307 11.55 -4.82 1.78
N ASN A 308 11.05 -5.44 2.85
CA ASN A 308 10.50 -4.72 4.01
C ASN A 308 11.52 -3.77 4.67
N VAL A 309 12.79 -4.20 4.76
CA VAL A 309 13.87 -3.38 5.32
C VAL A 309 14.18 -2.22 4.38
N ARG A 310 14.26 -2.46 3.06
CA ARG A 310 14.45 -1.39 2.07
C ARG A 310 13.34 -0.35 2.12
N THR A 311 12.07 -0.78 2.17
CA THR A 311 10.93 0.14 2.35
C THR A 311 11.08 0.93 3.65
N GLY A 312 11.47 0.28 4.76
CA GLY A 312 11.76 0.97 6.02
C GLY A 312 12.86 2.04 5.91
N LEU A 313 13.98 1.73 5.24
CA LEU A 313 15.07 2.70 4.98
C LEU A 313 14.61 3.84 4.06
N THR A 314 13.75 3.53 3.10
CA THR A 314 13.14 4.51 2.19
C THR A 314 12.27 5.50 2.96
N LEU A 315 11.40 5.00 3.84
CA LEU A 315 10.58 5.84 4.71
C LEU A 315 11.46 6.66 5.67
N ALA A 316 12.55 6.08 6.19
CA ALA A 316 13.49 6.82 7.03
C ALA A 316 14.15 8.00 6.29
N TRP A 317 14.49 7.84 5.00
CA TRP A 317 14.94 8.94 4.14
C TRP A 317 13.88 10.04 4.00
N VAL A 318 12.63 9.67 3.75
CA VAL A 318 11.52 10.63 3.62
C VAL A 318 11.34 11.41 4.92
N PHE A 319 11.27 10.72 6.07
CA PHE A 319 11.14 11.37 7.37
C PHE A 319 12.35 12.23 7.74
N LEU A 320 13.58 11.79 7.41
CA LEU A 320 14.80 12.59 7.58
C LEU A 320 14.69 13.94 6.87
N LEU A 321 14.36 13.92 5.57
CA LEU A 321 14.26 15.11 4.74
C LEU A 321 13.12 16.03 5.19
N GLN A 322 11.97 15.47 5.54
CA GLN A 322 10.84 16.23 6.10
C GLN A 322 11.22 16.92 7.42
N VAL A 323 11.89 16.22 8.35
CA VAL A 323 12.32 16.81 9.62
C VAL A 323 13.36 17.90 9.40
N ILE A 324 14.37 17.66 8.57
CA ILE A 324 15.41 18.64 8.26
C ILE A 324 14.81 19.91 7.65
N ARG A 325 13.82 19.77 6.77
CA ARG A 325 13.17 20.91 6.15
C ARG A 325 12.26 21.68 7.10
N ILE A 326 11.35 20.98 7.78
CA ILE A 326 10.32 21.63 8.61
C ILE A 326 10.93 22.17 9.91
N LYS A 327 11.84 21.42 10.54
CA LYS A 327 12.38 21.76 11.86
C LYS A 327 13.69 22.54 11.79
N TYR A 328 14.56 22.22 10.83
CA TYR A 328 15.89 22.83 10.71
C TYR A 328 16.03 23.78 9.52
N LEU A 329 14.96 24.02 8.75
CA LEU A 329 14.86 25.04 7.70
C LEU A 329 15.98 24.94 6.63
N LEU A 330 16.31 23.73 6.21
CA LEU A 330 17.30 23.50 5.16
C LEU A 330 16.93 24.22 3.84
N PRO A 331 17.87 24.97 3.22
CA PRO A 331 17.65 25.60 1.93
C PRO A 331 17.36 24.59 0.82
N ASP A 332 16.47 24.96 -0.10
CA ASP A 332 16.09 24.14 -1.26
C ASP A 332 17.30 23.76 -2.14
N SER A 333 18.35 24.60 -2.20
CA SER A 333 19.57 24.34 -2.98
C SER A 333 20.36 23.12 -2.49
N GLU A 334 20.28 22.79 -1.20
CA GLU A 334 20.98 21.61 -0.65
C GLU A 334 20.26 20.29 -0.95
N LEU A 335 18.97 20.34 -1.32
CA LEU A 335 18.21 19.14 -1.69
C LEU A 335 18.79 18.45 -2.93
N GLN A 336 19.45 19.19 -3.83
CA GLN A 336 20.11 18.60 -5.01
C GLN A 336 21.27 17.68 -4.60
N ASN A 337 22.07 18.07 -3.60
CA ASN A 337 23.17 17.26 -3.08
C ASN A 337 22.65 15.99 -2.37
N LEU A 338 21.52 16.10 -1.68
CA LEU A 338 20.87 14.95 -1.04
C LEU A 338 20.21 14.03 -2.08
N ALA A 339 19.65 14.58 -3.15
CA ALA A 339 19.13 13.81 -4.28
C ALA A 339 20.24 12.96 -4.94
N LEU A 340 21.45 13.52 -5.07
CA LEU A 340 22.60 12.78 -5.56
C LEU A 340 22.93 11.59 -4.64
N GLN A 341 23.03 11.82 -3.32
CA GLN A 341 23.29 10.75 -2.34
C GLN A 341 22.21 9.65 -2.36
N VAL A 342 20.96 10.03 -2.58
CA VAL A 342 19.84 9.08 -2.74
C VAL A 342 20.01 8.27 -4.03
N MET A 343 20.40 8.88 -5.15
CA MET A 343 20.70 8.16 -6.39
C MET A 343 21.95 7.27 -6.28
N GLU A 344 22.95 7.66 -5.50
CA GLU A 344 24.17 6.86 -5.26
C GLU A 344 23.87 5.51 -4.59
N MET A 345 22.70 5.34 -3.95
CA MET A 345 22.23 4.03 -3.49
C MET A 345 22.09 3.00 -4.62
N LEU A 346 22.02 3.44 -5.88
CA LEU A 346 21.94 2.60 -7.09
C LEU A 346 23.29 2.40 -7.80
N ARG A 347 24.40 2.95 -7.26
CA ARG A 347 25.72 2.93 -7.94
C ARG A 347 26.35 1.53 -7.99
N ALA A 348 26.12 0.69 -6.97
CA ALA A 348 26.80 -0.60 -6.81
C ALA A 348 26.25 -1.74 -7.72
N GLU A 349 25.28 -1.45 -8.58
CA GLU A 349 24.52 -2.48 -9.30
C GLU A 349 25.08 -2.75 -10.71
N THR A 350 25.54 -3.98 -10.96
CA THR A 350 25.83 -4.49 -12.31
C THR A 350 24.55 -4.81 -13.09
N SER A 351 23.40 -4.94 -12.42
CA SER A 351 22.09 -5.22 -13.00
C SER A 351 21.00 -4.48 -12.22
N VAL A 352 20.01 -3.94 -12.92
CA VAL A 352 18.94 -3.11 -12.35
C VAL A 352 18.14 -3.90 -11.32
N ASP A 353 18.14 -3.48 -10.05
CA ASP A 353 17.22 -3.97 -9.03
C ASP A 353 15.95 -3.11 -9.02
N ALA A 354 14.88 -3.66 -9.61
CA ALA A 354 13.58 -2.99 -9.73
C ALA A 354 13.08 -2.38 -8.41
N HIS A 355 13.23 -3.09 -7.29
CA HIS A 355 12.72 -2.61 -6.01
C HIS A 355 13.62 -1.52 -5.43
N ALA A 356 14.94 -1.62 -5.57
CA ALA A 356 15.85 -0.56 -5.16
C ALA A 356 15.55 0.74 -5.92
N LEU A 357 15.32 0.62 -7.23
CA LEU A 357 14.91 1.71 -8.10
C LEU A 357 13.56 2.32 -7.69
N ALA A 358 12.55 1.50 -7.40
CA ALA A 358 11.25 1.98 -6.91
C ALA A 358 11.35 2.76 -5.60
N CYS A 359 12.16 2.28 -4.66
CA CYS A 359 12.46 2.98 -3.40
C CYS A 359 13.11 4.35 -3.65
N VAL A 360 14.13 4.42 -4.50
CA VAL A 360 14.83 5.68 -4.83
C VAL A 360 13.88 6.68 -5.49
N LEU A 361 13.05 6.22 -6.44
CA LEU A 361 12.03 7.05 -7.08
C LEU A 361 11.00 7.60 -6.09
N TYR A 362 10.61 6.80 -5.09
CA TYR A 362 9.73 7.25 -4.02
C TYR A 362 10.34 8.42 -3.23
N VAL A 363 11.61 8.31 -2.82
CA VAL A 363 12.31 9.41 -2.13
C VAL A 363 12.46 10.64 -3.02
N LEU A 364 12.90 10.46 -4.28
CA LEU A 364 13.11 11.58 -5.22
C LEU A 364 11.81 12.33 -5.51
N ARG A 365 10.66 11.64 -5.55
CA ARG A 365 9.37 12.28 -5.76
C ARG A 365 8.91 13.02 -4.51
N ILE A 366 8.62 12.29 -3.43
CA ILE A 366 7.91 12.80 -2.25
C ILE A 366 8.77 13.73 -1.39
N ALA A 367 10.06 13.37 -1.21
CA ALA A 367 10.92 14.05 -0.25
C ALA A 367 11.86 15.08 -0.88
N VAL A 368 12.03 15.06 -2.21
CA VAL A 368 12.88 15.99 -2.95
C VAL A 368 12.04 16.87 -3.88
N THR A 369 11.45 16.30 -4.93
CA THR A 369 10.81 17.08 -6.02
C THR A 369 9.58 17.84 -5.52
N ASP A 370 8.65 17.15 -4.84
CA ASP A 370 7.42 17.77 -4.29
C ASP A 370 7.71 18.77 -3.17
N GLN A 371 8.93 18.71 -2.61
CA GLN A 371 9.37 19.67 -1.63
C GLN A 371 9.90 20.93 -2.32
N MET A 372 10.72 20.83 -3.36
CA MET A 372 11.35 21.99 -4.02
C MET A 372 10.35 23.06 -4.49
N THR A 373 10.71 24.33 -4.31
CA THR A 373 10.05 25.46 -4.99
C THR A 373 10.25 25.39 -6.51
N GLU A 374 9.33 26.00 -7.27
CA GLU A 374 9.37 26.00 -8.74
C GLU A 374 10.72 26.48 -9.34
N PRO A 375 11.35 27.59 -8.88
CA PRO A 375 12.67 27.99 -9.39
C PRO A 375 13.75 26.93 -9.15
N THR A 376 13.68 26.24 -8.01
CA THR A 376 14.61 25.15 -7.69
C THR A 376 14.36 23.95 -8.60
N GLN A 377 13.10 23.60 -8.87
CA GLN A 377 12.74 22.52 -9.81
C GLN A 377 13.28 22.77 -11.22
N ARG A 378 13.26 24.02 -11.71
CA ARG A 378 13.88 24.40 -12.99
C ARG A 378 15.37 24.09 -13.02
N SER A 379 16.10 24.50 -11.99
CA SER A 379 17.53 24.21 -11.86
C SER A 379 17.81 22.71 -11.67
N PHE A 380 16.88 21.99 -11.03
CA PHE A 380 16.97 20.55 -10.81
C PHE A 380 16.83 19.75 -12.12
N LEU A 381 16.03 20.20 -13.08
CA LEU A 381 15.97 19.60 -14.43
C LEU A 381 17.33 19.60 -15.13
N VAL A 382 18.07 20.71 -15.05
CA VAL A 382 19.43 20.82 -15.59
C VAL A 382 20.38 19.87 -14.87
N PHE A 383 20.27 19.77 -13.55
CA PHE A 383 21.06 18.83 -12.74
C PHE A 383 20.80 17.37 -13.16
N LEU A 384 19.53 16.96 -13.30
CA LEU A 384 19.15 15.61 -13.72
C LEU A 384 19.67 15.30 -15.13
N GLY A 385 19.56 16.25 -16.07
CA GLY A 385 20.10 16.11 -17.42
C GLY A 385 21.61 15.85 -17.44
N LYS A 386 22.38 16.53 -16.59
CA LYS A 386 23.83 16.28 -16.41
C LYS A 386 24.12 14.91 -15.80
N GLN A 387 23.30 14.43 -14.87
CA GLN A 387 23.47 13.08 -14.31
C GLN A 387 23.25 11.97 -15.35
N VAL A 388 22.31 12.16 -16.30
CA VAL A 388 22.10 11.22 -17.41
C VAL A 388 23.32 11.15 -18.35
N GLN A 389 23.98 12.29 -18.57
CA GLN A 389 25.19 12.40 -19.40
C GLN A 389 26.44 11.81 -18.72
N SER A 390 26.45 11.68 -17.39
CA SER A 390 27.61 11.21 -16.65
C SER A 390 28.00 9.77 -17.04
N PRO A 391 29.28 9.50 -17.34
CA PRO A 391 29.78 8.15 -17.61
C PRO A 391 29.84 7.29 -16.34
N GLU A 392 29.93 7.91 -15.16
CA GLU A 392 30.01 7.24 -13.87
C GLU A 392 28.63 6.78 -13.34
N ALA A 393 27.53 7.25 -13.95
CA ALA A 393 26.19 6.91 -13.54
C ALA A 393 25.79 5.50 -14.02
N SER A 394 25.34 4.66 -13.08
CA SER A 394 24.84 3.32 -13.40
C SER A 394 23.54 3.40 -14.24
N PRO A 395 23.16 2.34 -14.97
CA PRO A 395 21.91 2.32 -15.71
C PRO A 395 20.69 2.63 -14.83
N SER A 396 20.66 2.11 -13.59
CA SER A 396 19.61 2.39 -12.60
C SER A 396 19.55 3.87 -12.21
N MET A 397 20.71 4.53 -12.03
CA MET A 397 20.77 5.98 -11.75
C MET A 397 20.21 6.80 -12.92
N LYS A 398 20.56 6.44 -14.16
CA LYS A 398 20.06 7.13 -15.36
C LYS A 398 18.55 6.96 -15.50
N VAL A 399 18.02 5.77 -15.22
CA VAL A 399 16.56 5.54 -15.17
C VAL A 399 15.90 6.39 -14.08
N ALA A 400 16.46 6.42 -12.88
CA ALA A 400 15.94 7.26 -11.80
C ALA A 400 15.91 8.73 -12.21
N ALA A 401 16.99 9.24 -12.80
CA ALA A 401 17.09 10.61 -13.27
C ALA A 401 16.08 10.93 -14.37
N LEU A 402 15.94 10.07 -15.39
CA LEU A 402 14.98 10.25 -16.49
C LEU A 402 13.53 10.25 -15.98
N ARG A 403 13.19 9.34 -15.05
CA ARG A 403 11.83 9.26 -14.49
C ARG A 403 11.49 10.47 -13.63
N THR A 404 12.44 10.92 -12.79
CA THR A 404 12.28 12.14 -12.00
C THR A 404 12.22 13.37 -12.90
N LEU A 405 12.95 13.39 -14.01
CA LEU A 405 12.90 14.46 -15.01
C LEU A 405 11.51 14.52 -15.67
N SER A 406 10.96 13.39 -16.12
CA SER A 406 9.58 13.32 -16.66
C SER A 406 8.55 13.84 -15.68
N TYR A 407 8.68 13.49 -14.40
CA TYR A 407 7.79 13.99 -13.35
C TYR A 407 7.96 15.50 -13.13
N THR A 408 9.20 15.98 -13.04
CA THR A 408 9.50 17.41 -12.79
C THR A 408 9.06 18.29 -13.96
N LEU A 409 9.17 17.84 -15.21
CA LEU A 409 8.62 18.55 -16.37
C LEU A 409 7.10 18.74 -16.24
N LYS A 410 6.38 17.68 -15.81
CA LYS A 410 4.94 17.73 -15.61
C LYS A 410 4.52 18.61 -14.43
N THR A 411 5.32 18.66 -13.36
CA THR A 411 5.02 19.53 -12.20
C THR A 411 5.31 21.00 -12.50
N VAL A 412 6.40 21.31 -13.21
CA VAL A 412 6.76 22.67 -13.62
C VAL A 412 5.80 23.18 -14.70
N GLY A 413 5.34 22.30 -15.59
CA GLY A 413 4.38 22.67 -16.65
C GLY A 413 4.99 23.46 -17.81
N GLU A 414 6.31 23.62 -17.85
CA GLU A 414 7.05 24.16 -19.00
C GLU A 414 8.45 23.55 -19.12
N VAL A 415 9.10 23.77 -20.27
CA VAL A 415 10.47 23.32 -20.54
C VAL A 415 11.42 24.52 -20.39
N PRO A 416 12.23 24.61 -19.30
CA PRO A 416 13.13 25.73 -19.06
C PRO A 416 14.15 25.92 -20.19
N PHE A 417 14.50 27.17 -20.50
CA PHE A 417 15.49 27.48 -21.54
C PHE A 417 16.85 26.83 -21.24
N GLU A 418 17.28 26.87 -19.98
CA GLU A 418 18.53 26.29 -19.50
C GLU A 418 18.57 24.76 -19.69
N PHE A 419 17.41 24.10 -19.67
CA PHE A 419 17.32 22.67 -19.96
C PHE A 419 17.36 22.39 -21.47
N LYS A 420 16.75 23.26 -22.30
CA LYS A 420 16.81 23.13 -23.77
C LYS A 420 18.25 23.15 -24.29
N GLU A 421 19.16 23.92 -23.67
CA GLU A 421 20.58 23.97 -24.05
C GLU A 421 21.32 22.64 -23.89
N ILE A 422 20.91 21.77 -22.97
CA ILE A 422 21.57 20.49 -22.72
C ILE A 422 20.79 19.28 -23.27
N LEU A 423 19.58 19.52 -23.80
CA LEU A 423 18.64 18.48 -24.19
C LEU A 423 19.22 17.52 -25.22
N ASP A 424 19.84 18.04 -26.28
CA ASP A 424 20.39 17.23 -27.37
C ASP A 424 21.42 16.22 -26.87
N ASN A 425 22.37 16.67 -26.03
CA ASN A 425 23.39 15.81 -25.44
C ASN A 425 22.78 14.76 -24.50
N THR A 426 21.77 15.15 -23.71
CA THR A 426 21.05 14.22 -22.83
C THR A 426 20.30 13.15 -23.63
N VAL A 427 19.62 13.53 -24.71
CA VAL A 427 18.87 12.61 -25.58
C VAL A 427 19.80 11.62 -26.26
N VAL A 428 20.88 12.10 -26.89
CA VAL A 428 21.84 11.22 -27.57
C VAL A 428 22.47 10.22 -26.60
N ALA A 429 22.85 10.65 -25.40
CA ALA A 429 23.43 9.78 -24.39
C ALA A 429 22.45 8.70 -23.88
N ALA A 430 21.16 9.02 -23.78
CA ALA A 430 20.16 8.12 -23.22
C ALA A 430 19.56 7.15 -24.26
N VAL A 431 19.32 7.62 -25.49
CA VAL A 431 18.66 6.84 -26.56
C VAL A 431 19.61 5.80 -27.17
N SER A 432 20.91 6.03 -27.15
CA SER A 432 21.93 5.07 -27.65
C SER A 432 22.54 4.20 -26.54
N HIS A 433 21.93 4.18 -25.35
CA HIS A 433 22.46 3.44 -24.20
C HIS A 433 22.24 1.92 -24.34
N SER A 434 23.21 1.10 -23.91
CA SER A 434 23.15 -0.37 -24.01
C SER A 434 21.92 -0.97 -23.29
N SER A 435 21.62 -0.49 -22.08
CA SER A 435 20.40 -0.88 -21.35
C SER A 435 19.12 -0.46 -22.08
N LYS A 436 18.29 -1.46 -22.42
CA LYS A 436 16.94 -1.25 -23.02
C LYS A 436 16.03 -0.38 -22.15
N LEU A 437 16.08 -0.51 -20.83
CA LEU A 437 15.24 0.28 -19.92
C LEU A 437 15.58 1.78 -19.95
N VAL A 438 16.87 2.12 -20.04
CA VAL A 438 17.32 3.53 -20.16
C VAL A 438 16.75 4.14 -21.43
N ARG A 439 16.78 3.40 -22.54
CA ARG A 439 16.23 3.86 -23.84
C ARG A 439 14.72 4.08 -23.79
N ILE A 440 13.99 3.20 -23.11
CA ILE A 440 12.53 3.31 -22.95
C ILE A 440 12.15 4.50 -22.07
N GLU A 441 12.83 4.69 -20.94
CA GLU A 441 12.56 5.85 -20.07
C GLU A 441 13.02 7.16 -20.71
N ALA A 442 14.02 7.15 -21.59
CA ALA A 442 14.39 8.30 -22.41
C ALA A 442 13.27 8.67 -23.39
N ALA A 443 12.67 7.68 -24.04
CA ALA A 443 11.50 7.89 -24.91
C ALA A 443 10.30 8.44 -24.13
N LEU A 444 10.04 7.92 -22.92
CA LEU A 444 8.99 8.44 -22.03
C LEU A 444 9.28 9.86 -21.52
N ALA A 445 10.56 10.21 -21.30
CA ALA A 445 10.97 11.58 -20.96
C ALA A 445 10.74 12.56 -22.11
N LEU A 446 11.01 12.13 -23.35
CA LEU A 446 10.67 12.92 -24.55
C LEU A 446 9.16 13.02 -24.77
N HIS A 447 8.40 11.96 -24.48
CA HIS A 447 6.94 12.03 -24.44
C HIS A 447 6.47 13.07 -23.41
N ALA A 448 7.00 13.04 -22.18
CA ALA A 448 6.63 14.02 -21.14
C ALA A 448 7.01 15.45 -21.54
N LEU A 449 8.15 15.64 -22.20
CA LEU A 449 8.57 16.93 -22.75
C LEU A 449 7.59 17.41 -23.82
N ALA A 450 7.21 16.56 -24.76
CA ALA A 450 6.25 16.86 -25.80
C ALA A 450 4.83 17.11 -25.27
N GLU A 451 4.49 16.54 -24.10
CA GLU A 451 3.20 16.75 -23.42
C GLU A 451 3.14 18.15 -22.81
N VAL A 452 4.29 18.64 -22.35
CA VAL A 452 4.45 19.97 -21.75
C VAL A 452 4.68 21.06 -22.82
N ASP A 453 5.44 20.76 -23.88
CA ASP A 453 5.70 21.65 -25.02
C ASP A 453 5.24 20.99 -26.34
N PRO A 454 3.95 21.04 -26.69
CA PRO A 454 3.41 20.46 -27.92
C PRO A 454 4.07 20.94 -29.21
N THR A 455 4.75 22.10 -29.20
CA THR A 455 5.35 22.69 -30.41
C THR A 455 6.53 21.86 -30.93
N CYS A 456 7.19 21.09 -30.06
CA CYS A 456 8.35 20.28 -30.44
C CYS A 456 7.99 18.96 -31.13
N VAL A 457 6.73 18.49 -31.02
CA VAL A 457 6.29 17.17 -31.54
C VAL A 457 6.65 17.01 -33.01
N GLY A 458 6.28 17.97 -33.86
CA GLY A 458 6.50 17.86 -35.31
C GLY A 458 7.98 17.78 -35.69
N GLY A 459 8.82 18.61 -35.05
CA GLY A 459 10.27 18.62 -35.24
C GLY A 459 10.92 17.32 -34.75
N LEU A 460 10.59 16.87 -33.54
CA LEU A 460 11.13 15.64 -32.95
C LEU A 460 10.70 14.39 -33.73
N THR A 461 9.45 14.30 -34.20
CA THR A 461 8.99 13.17 -35.01
C THR A 461 9.71 13.12 -36.36
N SER A 462 9.86 14.25 -37.04
CA SER A 462 10.55 14.33 -38.34
C SER A 462 12.04 14.00 -38.21
N TYR A 463 12.68 14.48 -37.13
CA TYR A 463 14.06 14.12 -36.78
C TYR A 463 14.21 12.62 -36.49
N GLY A 464 13.31 12.05 -35.69
CA GLY A 464 13.28 10.61 -35.37
C GLY A 464 13.11 9.73 -36.61
N VAL A 465 12.21 10.08 -37.53
CA VAL A 465 12.02 9.39 -38.83
C VAL A 465 13.30 9.41 -39.66
N THR A 466 13.95 10.58 -39.76
CA THR A 466 15.18 10.75 -40.55
C THR A 466 16.32 9.93 -39.98
N ASN A 467 16.53 9.99 -38.66
CA ASN A 467 17.56 9.22 -37.98
C ASN A 467 17.33 7.72 -38.09
N LEU A 468 16.09 7.26 -37.88
CA LEU A 468 15.77 5.85 -37.95
C LEU A 468 16.00 5.28 -39.37
N THR A 469 15.67 6.07 -40.40
CA THR A 469 15.95 5.71 -41.80
C THR A 469 17.46 5.63 -42.07
N ALA A 470 18.24 6.61 -41.60
CA ALA A 470 19.69 6.61 -41.76
C ALA A 470 20.37 5.46 -41.00
N LEU A 471 19.93 5.16 -39.77
CA LEU A 471 20.46 4.05 -38.96
C LEU A 471 20.19 2.70 -39.62
N ARG A 472 19.02 2.51 -40.25
CA ARG A 472 18.71 1.28 -41.00
C ARG A 472 19.74 0.98 -42.09
N GLU A 473 20.15 2.01 -42.82
CA GLU A 473 21.18 1.86 -43.85
C GLU A 473 22.54 1.51 -43.24
N ARG A 474 22.94 2.15 -42.13
CA ARG A 474 24.22 1.88 -41.45
C ARG A 474 24.32 0.47 -40.87
N VAL A 475 23.29 0.03 -40.15
CA VAL A 475 23.24 -1.29 -39.50
C VAL A 475 23.34 -2.43 -40.52
N SER A 476 22.93 -2.19 -41.77
CA SER A 476 23.05 -3.15 -42.87
C SER A 476 24.51 -3.47 -43.26
N PHE A 477 25.48 -2.59 -42.94
CA PHE A 477 26.89 -2.73 -43.33
C PHE A 477 27.86 -2.90 -42.15
N GLU A 478 27.45 -2.52 -40.94
CA GLU A 478 28.29 -2.55 -39.73
C GLU A 478 28.54 -3.97 -39.18
N LYS A 479 29.68 -4.15 -38.49
CA LYS A 479 30.08 -5.43 -37.88
C LYS A 479 30.72 -5.22 -36.49
N GLY A 480 30.70 -6.26 -35.66
CA GLY A 480 31.40 -6.26 -34.36
C GLY A 480 30.72 -5.39 -33.29
N SER A 481 31.50 -4.75 -32.42
CA SER A 481 30.99 -3.92 -31.31
C SER A 481 30.24 -2.67 -31.78
N ASN A 482 30.62 -2.12 -32.94
CA ASN A 482 29.94 -0.96 -33.53
C ASN A 482 28.51 -1.33 -33.95
N LEU A 483 28.30 -2.54 -34.46
CA LEU A 483 26.97 -3.04 -34.80
C LEU A 483 26.05 -3.06 -33.58
N GLN A 484 26.52 -3.51 -32.42
CA GLN A 484 25.69 -3.55 -31.22
C GLN A 484 25.26 -2.15 -30.76
N PHE A 485 26.17 -1.18 -30.78
CA PHE A 485 25.85 0.21 -30.46
C PHE A 485 24.82 0.80 -31.44
N GLU A 486 24.99 0.57 -32.74
CA GLU A 486 24.05 1.03 -33.77
C GLU A 486 22.68 0.34 -33.64
N LEU A 487 22.63 -0.96 -33.33
CA LEU A 487 21.38 -1.68 -33.02
C LEU A 487 20.70 -1.12 -31.76
N ASP A 488 21.48 -0.75 -30.75
CA ASP A 488 20.96 -0.16 -29.53
C ASP A 488 20.38 1.23 -29.79
N SER A 489 21.09 2.05 -30.55
CA SER A 489 20.60 3.36 -31.02
C SER A 489 19.35 3.21 -31.88
N PHE A 490 19.32 2.23 -32.80
CA PHE A 490 18.19 1.96 -33.68
C PHE A 490 16.90 1.65 -32.90
N HIS A 491 16.94 0.72 -31.95
CA HIS A 491 15.78 0.43 -31.10
C HIS A 491 15.41 1.63 -30.23
N GLY A 492 16.38 2.40 -29.73
CA GLY A 492 16.12 3.63 -28.99
C GLY A 492 15.32 4.64 -29.81
N GLN A 493 15.75 4.93 -31.04
CA GLN A 493 15.07 5.86 -31.95
C GLN A 493 13.66 5.36 -32.33
N ALA A 494 13.49 4.07 -32.60
CA ALA A 494 12.18 3.49 -32.86
C ALA A 494 11.24 3.63 -31.65
N THR A 495 11.77 3.48 -30.43
CA THR A 495 11.00 3.65 -29.19
C THR A 495 10.61 5.11 -28.96
N VAL A 496 11.52 6.06 -29.23
CA VAL A 496 11.22 7.50 -29.19
C VAL A 496 10.11 7.85 -30.16
N LEU A 497 10.18 7.35 -31.39
CA LEU A 497 9.15 7.61 -32.40
C LEU A 497 7.80 7.03 -31.99
N ALA A 498 7.77 5.81 -31.43
CA ALA A 498 6.57 5.21 -30.87
C ALA A 498 5.99 6.02 -29.69
N ALA A 499 6.84 6.60 -28.82
CA ALA A 499 6.39 7.44 -27.71
C ALA A 499 5.88 8.82 -28.19
N LEU A 500 6.45 9.36 -29.26
CA LEU A 500 5.97 10.63 -29.84
C LEU A 500 4.65 10.46 -30.60
N VAL A 501 4.39 9.31 -31.20
CA VAL A 501 3.08 9.00 -31.81
C VAL A 501 2.00 8.85 -30.75
N SER A 502 2.33 8.25 -29.61
CA SER A 502 1.35 7.98 -28.55
C SER A 502 0.83 9.22 -27.82
N ILE A 503 1.45 10.38 -28.06
CA ILE A 503 0.98 11.63 -27.53
C ILE A 503 -0.26 12.18 -28.24
N SER A 504 -0.57 11.70 -29.45
CA SER A 504 -1.64 12.21 -30.31
C SER A 504 -2.96 12.47 -29.56
N PRO A 505 -3.49 11.53 -28.75
CA PRO A 505 -4.75 11.74 -28.01
C PRO A 505 -4.70 12.83 -26.93
N LYS A 506 -3.50 13.22 -26.48
CA LYS A 506 -3.28 14.20 -25.41
C LYS A 506 -3.08 15.62 -25.94
N LEU A 507 -2.86 15.79 -27.24
CA LEU A 507 -2.62 17.11 -27.83
C LEU A 507 -3.93 17.86 -28.08
N PRO A 508 -4.14 19.06 -27.53
CA PRO A 508 -5.39 19.80 -27.68
C PRO A 508 -5.67 20.26 -29.12
N LEU A 509 -4.63 20.48 -29.92
CA LEU A 509 -4.72 20.88 -31.33
C LEU A 509 -4.64 19.69 -32.30
N GLY A 510 -4.64 18.46 -31.78
CA GLY A 510 -4.46 17.23 -32.54
C GLY A 510 -3.01 17.00 -32.96
N TYR A 511 -2.80 15.85 -33.59
CA TYR A 511 -1.50 15.42 -34.12
C TYR A 511 -1.41 15.76 -35.62
N PRO A 512 -0.28 16.30 -36.12
CA PRO A 512 -0.19 16.68 -37.53
C PRO A 512 -0.45 15.50 -38.48
N ALA A 513 -1.51 15.57 -39.28
CA ALA A 513 -2.04 14.45 -40.08
C ALA A 513 -1.03 13.77 -41.04
N ARG A 514 0.05 14.46 -41.41
CA ARG A 514 1.12 13.88 -42.28
C ARG A 514 2.04 12.92 -41.52
N LEU A 515 2.19 13.10 -40.20
CA LEU A 515 3.16 12.36 -39.40
C LEU A 515 2.79 10.89 -39.19
N PRO A 516 1.53 10.50 -38.91
CA PRO A 516 1.14 9.09 -38.81
C PRO A 516 1.46 8.33 -40.09
N GLY A 517 1.15 8.90 -41.26
CA GLY A 517 1.47 8.31 -42.56
C GLY A 517 2.98 8.13 -42.80
N LEU A 518 3.82 9.08 -42.37
CA LEU A 518 5.28 8.94 -42.43
C LEU A 518 5.78 7.79 -41.54
N VAL A 519 5.29 7.71 -40.30
CA VAL A 519 5.68 6.64 -39.37
C VAL A 519 5.19 5.28 -39.86
N PHE A 520 3.97 5.20 -40.41
CA PHE A 520 3.43 3.98 -41.01
C PHE A 520 4.27 3.54 -42.22
N GLY A 521 4.66 4.48 -43.08
CA GLY A 521 5.55 4.21 -44.21
C GLY A 521 6.90 3.61 -43.78
N VAL A 522 7.52 4.14 -42.72
CA VAL A 522 8.76 3.58 -42.16
C VAL A 522 8.54 2.19 -41.57
N SER A 523 7.46 2.00 -40.79
CA SER A 523 7.10 0.70 -40.23
C SER A 523 6.88 -0.36 -41.32
N LYS A 524 6.09 -0.05 -42.36
CA LYS A 524 5.81 -0.94 -43.49
C LYS A 524 7.11 -1.38 -44.17
N LYS A 525 8.02 -0.44 -44.47
CA LYS A 525 9.33 -0.74 -45.07
C LYS A 525 10.16 -1.71 -44.22
N MET A 526 10.23 -1.50 -42.90
CA MET A 526 10.97 -2.39 -42.00
C MET A 526 10.40 -3.82 -41.94
N LEU A 527 9.09 -3.98 -42.16
CA LEU A 527 8.41 -5.26 -42.13
C LEU A 527 8.51 -6.02 -43.46
N THR A 528 8.48 -5.32 -44.59
CA THR A 528 8.39 -5.93 -45.92
C THR A 528 9.71 -6.01 -46.68
N GLU A 529 10.63 -5.07 -46.48
CA GLU A 529 11.89 -5.03 -47.24
C GLU A 529 12.95 -5.98 -46.65
N HIS A 530 13.81 -6.52 -47.51
CA HIS A 530 14.86 -7.44 -47.11
C HIS A 530 16.09 -6.70 -46.54
N SER A 531 16.53 -7.06 -45.33
CA SER A 531 17.78 -6.56 -44.74
C SER A 531 18.94 -7.49 -45.08
N ARG A 532 20.10 -6.92 -45.42
CA ARG A 532 21.31 -7.66 -45.83
C ARG A 532 21.99 -8.37 -44.66
N ASN A 533 21.75 -7.90 -43.43
CA ASN A 533 22.33 -8.47 -42.22
C ASN A 533 21.23 -9.22 -41.44
N PRO A 534 21.36 -10.55 -41.21
CA PRO A 534 20.31 -11.34 -40.58
C PRO A 534 20.03 -10.95 -39.12
N VAL A 535 21.04 -10.45 -38.39
CA VAL A 535 20.89 -9.97 -36.99
C VAL A 535 20.19 -8.62 -36.98
N ALA A 536 20.48 -7.75 -37.96
CA ALA A 536 19.76 -6.50 -38.14
C ALA A 536 18.29 -6.73 -38.53
N ALA A 537 18.03 -7.73 -39.38
CA ALA A 537 16.70 -8.04 -39.88
C ALA A 537 15.69 -8.34 -38.78
N THR A 538 16.10 -9.00 -37.68
CA THR A 538 15.21 -9.30 -36.55
C THR A 538 14.88 -8.03 -35.76
N VAL A 539 15.88 -7.20 -35.46
CA VAL A 539 15.71 -5.93 -34.74
C VAL A 539 14.90 -4.92 -35.57
N GLU A 540 15.13 -4.85 -36.89
CA GLU A 540 14.33 -4.06 -37.83
C GLU A 540 12.85 -4.47 -37.78
N LYS A 541 12.57 -5.78 -37.84
CA LYS A 541 11.19 -6.29 -37.76
C LYS A 541 10.54 -6.00 -36.42
N GLU A 542 11.25 -6.19 -35.30
CA GLU A 542 10.74 -5.85 -33.97
C GLU A 542 10.40 -4.36 -33.86
N ALA A 543 11.26 -3.47 -34.36
CA ALA A 543 11.01 -2.03 -34.40
C ALA A 543 9.82 -1.69 -35.30
N GLY A 544 9.69 -2.34 -36.46
CA GLY A 544 8.54 -2.18 -37.35
C GLY A 544 7.21 -2.51 -36.66
N TRP A 545 7.14 -3.64 -35.97
CA TRP A 545 5.96 -4.04 -35.19
C TRP A 545 5.68 -3.14 -34.00
N LEU A 546 6.73 -2.61 -33.34
CA LEU A 546 6.59 -1.66 -32.24
C LEU A 546 5.95 -0.35 -32.72
N LEU A 547 6.44 0.22 -33.83
CA LEU A 547 5.87 1.44 -34.43
C LEU A 547 4.42 1.23 -34.85
N LEU A 548 4.12 0.08 -35.50
CA LEU A 548 2.76 -0.26 -35.89
C LEU A 548 1.83 -0.39 -34.68
N SER A 549 2.30 -1.01 -33.59
CA SER A 549 1.53 -1.14 -32.34
C SER A 549 1.18 0.22 -31.75
N SER A 550 2.16 1.15 -31.70
CA SER A 550 1.94 2.51 -31.19
C SER A 550 0.94 3.28 -32.06
N LEU A 551 1.08 3.22 -33.40
CA LEU A 551 0.16 3.86 -34.34
C LEU A 551 -1.27 3.36 -34.14
N LEU A 552 -1.46 2.03 -34.14
CA LEU A 552 -2.78 1.40 -33.99
C LEU A 552 -3.44 1.71 -32.63
N ALA A 553 -2.63 1.86 -31.58
CA ALA A 553 -3.13 2.15 -30.24
C ALA A 553 -3.50 3.62 -30.02
N SER A 554 -2.90 4.53 -30.78
CA SER A 554 -2.90 5.98 -30.45
C SER A 554 -3.59 6.85 -31.49
N ILE A 555 -3.66 6.41 -32.75
CA ILE A 555 -4.28 7.15 -33.84
C ILE A 555 -5.76 6.76 -33.95
N PRO A 556 -6.69 7.72 -34.16
CA PRO A 556 -8.09 7.42 -34.39
C PRO A 556 -8.28 6.46 -35.57
N LYS A 557 -9.22 5.53 -35.44
CA LYS A 557 -9.47 4.49 -36.46
C LYS A 557 -9.76 5.10 -37.84
N GLU A 558 -10.41 6.27 -37.87
CA GLU A 558 -10.83 6.97 -39.09
C GLU A 558 -9.64 7.35 -39.99
N GLU A 559 -8.46 7.61 -39.41
CA GLU A 559 -7.25 7.95 -40.17
C GLU A 559 -6.55 6.71 -40.77
N LEU A 560 -6.89 5.51 -40.29
CA LEU A 560 -6.26 4.24 -40.69
C LEU A 560 -7.23 3.33 -41.48
N GLU A 561 -8.48 3.74 -41.66
CA GLU A 561 -9.52 2.94 -42.32
C GLU A 561 -9.18 2.59 -43.77
N GLU A 562 -8.52 3.49 -44.51
CA GLU A 562 -8.13 3.25 -45.91
C GLU A 562 -7.07 2.13 -46.03
N ASP A 563 -6.19 1.99 -45.03
CA ASP A 563 -5.07 1.06 -45.01
C ASP A 563 -5.37 -0.25 -44.24
N VAL A 564 -6.59 -0.46 -43.73
CA VAL A 564 -6.93 -1.59 -42.82
C VAL A 564 -6.55 -2.96 -43.36
N PHE A 565 -6.85 -3.25 -44.63
CA PHE A 565 -6.55 -4.55 -45.25
C PHE A 565 -5.05 -4.72 -45.52
N ASP A 566 -4.39 -3.63 -45.92
CA ASP A 566 -2.95 -3.56 -46.13
C ASP A 566 -2.19 -3.82 -44.82
N ILE A 567 -2.68 -3.24 -43.72
CA ILE A 567 -2.17 -3.48 -42.37
C ILE A 567 -2.37 -4.96 -42.02
N LEU A 568 -3.59 -5.49 -42.16
CA LEU A 568 -3.92 -6.88 -41.80
C LEU A 568 -3.10 -7.91 -42.61
N ALA A 569 -2.74 -7.59 -43.86
CA ALA A 569 -1.93 -8.45 -44.71
C ALA A 569 -0.49 -8.66 -44.18
N LEU A 570 0.04 -7.76 -43.34
CA LEU A 570 1.41 -7.85 -42.81
C LEU A 570 1.66 -9.11 -41.98
N TRP A 571 0.62 -9.69 -41.37
CA TRP A 571 0.73 -10.91 -40.54
C TRP A 571 0.76 -12.21 -41.36
N THR A 572 0.30 -12.18 -42.62
CA THR A 572 0.18 -13.39 -43.46
C THR A 572 1.48 -14.18 -43.51
N THR A 573 2.58 -13.52 -43.89
CA THR A 573 3.92 -14.14 -44.02
C THR A 573 4.48 -14.74 -42.73
N LEU A 574 3.95 -14.39 -41.56
CA LEU A 574 4.44 -14.89 -40.26
C LEU A 574 3.66 -16.08 -39.72
N PHE A 575 2.35 -16.17 -40.01
CA PHE A 575 1.45 -17.10 -39.33
C PHE A 575 0.70 -18.07 -40.25
N THR A 576 0.88 -18.00 -41.58
CA THR A 576 0.25 -18.96 -42.51
C THR A 576 1.06 -20.22 -42.78
N ASP A 577 2.37 -20.21 -42.52
CA ASP A 577 3.25 -21.37 -42.74
C ASP A 577 3.19 -22.39 -41.59
N ASN A 578 3.45 -23.66 -41.89
CA ASN A 578 3.39 -24.74 -40.91
C ASN A 578 4.41 -24.52 -39.76
N PRO A 579 4.00 -24.57 -38.47
CA PRO A 579 4.86 -24.32 -37.31
C PRO A 579 6.13 -25.17 -37.30
N GLU A 580 6.08 -26.43 -37.72
CA GLU A 580 7.25 -27.32 -37.72
C GLU A 580 8.31 -26.93 -38.76
N ASN A 581 7.89 -26.38 -39.89
CA ASN A 581 8.79 -25.92 -40.94
C ASN A 581 9.45 -24.60 -40.55
N GLU A 582 8.71 -23.70 -39.90
CA GLU A 582 9.27 -22.43 -39.43
C GLU A 582 10.29 -22.61 -38.31
N MET A 583 10.11 -23.60 -37.43
CA MET A 583 11.08 -23.94 -36.39
C MET A 583 12.38 -24.57 -36.94
N LYS A 584 12.32 -25.27 -38.08
CA LYS A 584 13.49 -25.94 -38.69
C LYS A 584 14.35 -25.00 -39.55
N LYS A 585 13.80 -23.88 -40.01
CA LYS A 585 14.44 -22.94 -40.96
C LYS A 585 15.51 -22.02 -40.35
N THR A 586 15.75 -22.02 -39.03
CA THR A 586 16.41 -20.85 -38.39
C THR A 586 17.52 -21.23 -37.39
N ASP A 587 18.69 -20.58 -37.52
CA ASP A 587 19.84 -20.74 -36.61
C ASP A 587 19.67 -20.01 -35.26
N ASP A 588 18.85 -18.96 -35.18
CA ASP A 588 18.53 -18.22 -33.94
C ASP A 588 17.02 -18.19 -33.65
N LEU A 589 16.56 -19.17 -32.87
CA LEU A 589 15.16 -19.32 -32.47
C LEU A 589 14.69 -18.24 -31.49
N MET A 590 15.57 -17.65 -30.67
CA MET A 590 15.19 -16.71 -29.62
C MET A 590 14.73 -15.38 -30.20
N SER A 591 15.54 -14.77 -31.06
CA SER A 591 15.20 -13.49 -31.72
C SER A 591 13.93 -13.62 -32.55
N ARG A 592 13.70 -14.79 -33.16
CA ARG A 592 12.48 -15.04 -33.93
C ARG A 592 11.22 -15.08 -33.07
N ILE A 593 11.29 -15.66 -31.87
CA ILE A 593 10.16 -15.66 -30.93
C ILE A 593 9.83 -14.23 -30.47
N TYR A 594 10.82 -13.37 -30.27
CA TYR A 594 10.57 -11.96 -29.96
C TYR A 594 9.88 -11.22 -31.12
N VAL A 595 10.22 -11.51 -32.37
CA VAL A 595 9.49 -10.99 -33.55
C VAL A 595 8.03 -11.47 -33.57
N TRP A 596 7.76 -12.77 -33.37
CA TRP A 596 6.39 -13.28 -33.29
C TRP A 596 5.61 -12.64 -32.14
N SER A 597 6.28 -12.46 -31.00
CA SER A 597 5.73 -11.78 -29.83
C SER A 597 5.43 -10.31 -30.12
N ALA A 598 6.27 -9.59 -30.85
CA ALA A 598 6.01 -8.21 -31.27
C ALA A 598 4.83 -8.13 -32.25
N ALA A 599 4.75 -9.06 -33.20
CA ALA A 599 3.64 -9.15 -34.15
C ALA A 599 2.30 -9.42 -33.43
N VAL A 600 2.26 -10.31 -32.45
CA VAL A 600 1.03 -10.54 -31.64
C VAL A 600 0.69 -9.32 -30.79
N HIS A 601 1.68 -8.57 -30.29
CA HIS A 601 1.41 -7.31 -29.59
C HIS A 601 0.73 -6.29 -30.49
N ALA A 602 1.21 -6.15 -31.73
CA ALA A 602 0.60 -5.30 -32.74
C ALA A 602 -0.81 -5.78 -33.10
N LEU A 603 -1.04 -7.10 -33.12
CA LEU A 603 -2.35 -7.69 -33.36
C LEU A 603 -3.32 -7.35 -32.23
N THR A 604 -2.87 -7.32 -30.96
CA THR A 604 -3.66 -6.82 -29.84
C THR A 604 -4.09 -5.36 -30.04
N ALA A 605 -3.19 -4.49 -30.50
CA ALA A 605 -3.52 -3.11 -30.81
C ALA A 605 -4.53 -3.01 -31.96
N PHE A 606 -4.37 -3.84 -33.01
CA PHE A 606 -5.32 -3.95 -34.12
C PHE A 606 -6.72 -4.38 -33.64
N ILE A 607 -6.81 -5.41 -32.78
CA ILE A 607 -8.08 -5.89 -32.19
C ILE A 607 -8.77 -4.75 -31.44
N LYS A 608 -8.04 -4.05 -30.57
CA LYS A 608 -8.60 -2.94 -29.77
C LYS A 608 -9.05 -1.76 -30.64
N CYS A 609 -8.38 -1.52 -31.77
CA CYS A 609 -8.70 -0.42 -32.68
C CYS A 609 -9.91 -0.73 -33.59
N PHE A 610 -9.96 -1.92 -34.19
CA PHE A 610 -10.91 -2.25 -35.26
C PHE A 610 -11.98 -3.29 -34.88
N ILE A 611 -11.77 -4.11 -33.85
CA ILE A 611 -12.68 -5.21 -33.46
C ILE A 611 -13.39 -4.80 -32.16
N SER A 612 -14.42 -3.96 -32.29
CA SER A 612 -15.29 -3.52 -31.19
C SER A 612 -16.70 -4.13 -31.32
N PRO A 613 -17.41 -4.43 -30.20
CA PRO A 613 -18.68 -5.16 -30.20
C PRO A 613 -19.83 -4.51 -30.99
N ASN A 614 -19.73 -3.23 -31.36
CA ASN A 614 -20.80 -2.48 -32.03
C ASN A 614 -20.64 -2.35 -33.56
N LEU A 615 -19.69 -3.04 -34.20
CA LEU A 615 -19.40 -2.88 -35.64
C LEU A 615 -20.07 -3.93 -36.53
N VAL A 616 -20.88 -3.46 -37.49
CA VAL A 616 -21.56 -4.26 -38.53
C VAL A 616 -20.57 -5.05 -39.42
N ASN A 617 -19.31 -4.59 -39.53
CA ASN A 617 -18.25 -5.23 -40.32
C ASN A 617 -17.23 -6.04 -39.50
N GLY A 618 -17.44 -6.19 -38.18
CA GLY A 618 -16.49 -6.88 -37.30
C GLY A 618 -16.17 -8.31 -37.73
N GLY A 619 -17.13 -9.01 -38.34
CA GLY A 619 -16.96 -10.39 -38.81
C GLY A 619 -15.91 -10.59 -39.91
N VAL A 620 -15.74 -9.62 -40.83
CA VAL A 620 -14.81 -9.76 -41.97
C VAL A 620 -13.35 -9.66 -41.50
N LEU A 621 -13.07 -8.75 -40.56
CA LEU A 621 -11.73 -8.57 -39.98
C LEU A 621 -11.43 -9.61 -38.89
N LEU A 622 -12.46 -10.15 -38.23
CA LEU A 622 -12.29 -11.13 -37.16
C LEU A 622 -11.72 -12.46 -37.67
N GLN A 623 -12.16 -12.96 -38.82
CA GLN A 623 -11.75 -14.28 -39.30
C GLN A 623 -10.24 -14.41 -39.55
N PRO A 624 -9.56 -13.47 -40.26
CA PRO A 624 -8.09 -13.52 -40.38
C PRO A 624 -7.37 -13.40 -39.04
N VAL A 625 -7.88 -12.56 -38.12
CA VAL A 625 -7.30 -12.39 -36.78
C VAL A 625 -7.36 -13.70 -35.99
N LEU A 626 -8.49 -14.40 -36.02
CA LEU A 626 -8.63 -15.72 -35.39
C LEU A 626 -7.62 -16.71 -35.98
N VAL A 627 -7.45 -16.77 -37.30
CA VAL A 627 -6.45 -17.64 -37.94
C VAL A 627 -5.04 -17.35 -37.43
N TYR A 628 -4.63 -16.08 -37.36
CA TYR A 628 -3.30 -15.71 -36.86
C TYR A 628 -3.11 -16.09 -35.38
N LEU A 629 -4.13 -15.90 -34.55
CA LEU A 629 -4.10 -16.29 -33.14
C LEU A 629 -4.07 -17.82 -32.95
N SER A 630 -4.83 -18.58 -33.73
CA SER A 630 -4.80 -20.05 -33.69
C SER A 630 -3.43 -20.57 -34.12
N SER A 631 -2.82 -19.98 -35.15
CA SER A 631 -1.43 -20.29 -35.55
C SER A 631 -0.43 -19.98 -34.44
N ALA A 632 -0.56 -18.84 -33.77
CA ALA A 632 0.29 -18.49 -32.62
C ALA A 632 0.18 -19.53 -31.48
N LEU A 633 -1.04 -20.00 -31.15
CA LEU A 633 -1.24 -21.07 -30.17
C LEU A 633 -0.61 -22.39 -30.60
N SER A 634 -0.71 -22.75 -31.89
CA SER A 634 -0.06 -23.94 -32.42
C SER A 634 1.46 -23.88 -32.30
N ILE A 635 2.06 -22.72 -32.58
CA ILE A 635 3.51 -22.48 -32.40
C ILE A 635 3.90 -22.61 -30.92
N ILE A 636 3.13 -22.01 -30.00
CA ILE A 636 3.35 -22.11 -28.55
C ILE A 636 3.32 -23.58 -28.10
N SER A 637 2.34 -24.33 -28.58
CA SER A 637 2.17 -25.76 -28.23
C SER A 637 3.36 -26.59 -28.73
N ALA A 638 3.83 -26.35 -29.96
CA ALA A 638 5.00 -27.01 -30.52
C ALA A 638 6.31 -26.63 -29.79
N LEU A 639 6.47 -25.37 -29.37
CA LEU A 639 7.62 -24.91 -28.61
C LEU A 639 7.68 -25.54 -27.21
N ARG A 640 6.54 -25.65 -26.52
CA ARG A 640 6.47 -26.28 -25.19
C ARG A 640 6.71 -27.78 -25.25
N ALA A 641 6.27 -28.47 -26.30
CA ALA A 641 6.51 -29.90 -26.46
C ALA A 641 8.00 -30.28 -26.62
N LYS A 642 8.85 -29.37 -27.10
CA LYS A 642 10.29 -29.61 -27.32
C LYS A 642 11.19 -29.28 -26.12
N GLU A 643 10.65 -28.68 -25.05
CA GLU A 643 11.38 -28.30 -23.83
C GLU A 643 12.80 -27.73 -24.05
N VAL A 644 12.93 -26.65 -24.82
CA VAL A 644 14.25 -26.00 -25.04
C VAL A 644 14.51 -24.94 -23.95
N PRO A 645 15.38 -25.19 -22.94
CA PRO A 645 15.44 -24.35 -21.73
C PRO A 645 15.94 -22.92 -22.00
N HIS A 646 16.84 -22.75 -22.98
CA HIS A 646 17.45 -21.46 -23.32
C HIS A 646 16.42 -20.43 -23.81
N VAL A 647 15.28 -20.87 -24.36
CA VAL A 647 14.28 -19.99 -25.00
C VAL A 647 13.07 -19.72 -24.12
N LYS A 648 13.03 -20.28 -22.91
CA LYS A 648 11.89 -20.22 -22.00
C LYS A 648 11.38 -18.78 -21.74
N PRO A 649 12.22 -17.78 -21.43
CA PRO A 649 11.73 -16.40 -21.21
C PRO A 649 11.02 -15.82 -22.44
N ALA A 650 11.57 -16.05 -23.65
CA ALA A 650 10.97 -15.56 -24.88
C ALA A 650 9.62 -16.25 -25.16
N VAL A 651 9.54 -17.56 -24.92
CA VAL A 651 8.28 -18.34 -25.03
C VAL A 651 7.25 -17.83 -24.03
N ASP A 652 7.64 -17.54 -22.80
CA ASP A 652 6.72 -17.06 -21.77
C ASP A 652 6.17 -15.66 -22.11
N VAL A 653 7.01 -14.75 -22.64
CA VAL A 653 6.53 -13.45 -23.19
C VAL A 653 5.58 -13.67 -24.37
N PHE A 654 5.88 -14.60 -25.27
CA PHE A 654 5.00 -14.92 -26.39
C PHE A 654 3.64 -15.46 -25.94
N VAL A 655 3.63 -16.31 -24.91
CA VAL A 655 2.40 -16.78 -24.26
C VAL A 655 1.63 -15.61 -23.66
N ILE A 656 2.27 -14.78 -22.84
CA ILE A 656 1.65 -13.60 -22.22
C ILE A 656 0.93 -12.74 -23.25
N ARG A 657 1.62 -12.37 -24.33
CA ARG A 657 1.05 -11.49 -25.36
C ARG A 657 -0.08 -12.15 -26.14
N THR A 658 0.03 -13.45 -26.41
CA THR A 658 -1.03 -14.23 -27.06
C THR A 658 -2.28 -14.30 -26.19
N LEU A 659 -2.14 -14.55 -24.89
CA LEU A 659 -3.27 -14.56 -23.96
C LEU A 659 -3.95 -13.18 -23.86
N ILE A 660 -3.17 -12.10 -23.81
CA ILE A 660 -3.71 -10.72 -23.82
C ILE A 660 -4.45 -10.43 -25.13
N ALA A 661 -3.96 -10.92 -26.28
CA ALA A 661 -4.62 -10.76 -27.56
C ALA A 661 -5.99 -11.44 -27.60
N TYR A 662 -6.09 -12.69 -27.12
CA TYR A 662 -7.38 -13.38 -26.98
C TYR A 662 -8.32 -12.68 -26.01
N GLN A 663 -7.83 -12.23 -24.85
CA GLN A 663 -8.63 -11.48 -23.89
C GLN A 663 -9.17 -10.16 -24.45
N SER A 664 -8.52 -9.59 -25.47
CA SER A 664 -8.96 -8.35 -26.10
C SER A 664 -10.11 -8.57 -27.09
N LEU A 665 -10.44 -9.83 -27.44
CA LEU A 665 -11.60 -10.14 -28.26
C LEU A 665 -12.91 -9.95 -27.47
N PRO A 666 -13.96 -9.37 -28.08
CA PRO A 666 -15.18 -9.02 -27.36
C PRO A 666 -16.03 -10.22 -26.94
N ASP A 667 -16.02 -11.31 -27.73
CA ASP A 667 -16.84 -12.49 -27.48
C ASP A 667 -15.98 -13.76 -27.28
N PRO A 668 -15.96 -14.36 -26.07
CA PRO A 668 -15.22 -15.59 -25.80
C PRO A 668 -15.76 -16.83 -26.53
N PHE A 669 -16.99 -16.78 -27.05
CA PHE A 669 -17.59 -17.87 -27.82
C PHE A 669 -17.08 -17.91 -29.28
N SER A 670 -16.52 -16.81 -29.79
CA SER A 670 -16.04 -16.71 -31.18
C SER A 670 -14.84 -17.62 -31.50
N TYR A 671 -14.02 -17.96 -30.52
CA TYR A 671 -12.83 -18.81 -30.66
C TYR A 671 -12.97 -20.16 -29.93
N LYS A 672 -14.19 -20.72 -29.91
CA LYS A 672 -14.48 -22.00 -29.23
C LYS A 672 -13.62 -23.18 -29.73
N SER A 673 -13.19 -23.16 -30.99
CA SER A 673 -12.28 -24.18 -31.56
C SER A 673 -10.97 -24.30 -30.78
N ASP A 674 -10.50 -23.18 -30.21
CA ASP A 674 -9.19 -23.07 -29.59
C ASP A 674 -9.25 -23.28 -28.07
N HIS A 675 -10.47 -23.34 -27.50
CA HIS A 675 -10.69 -23.59 -26.07
C HIS A 675 -9.91 -24.80 -25.53
N PRO A 676 -9.84 -25.97 -26.20
CA PRO A 676 -9.09 -27.11 -25.68
C PRO A 676 -7.59 -26.81 -25.45
N GLN A 677 -6.94 -26.15 -26.41
CA GLN A 677 -5.53 -25.77 -26.30
C GLN A 677 -5.32 -24.70 -25.22
N ILE A 678 -6.22 -23.72 -25.18
CA ILE A 678 -6.22 -22.66 -24.16
C ILE A 678 -6.41 -23.24 -22.76
N ILE A 679 -7.33 -24.17 -22.56
CA ILE A 679 -7.59 -24.84 -21.27
C ILE A 679 -6.36 -25.61 -20.83
N GLN A 680 -5.72 -26.34 -21.74
CA GLN A 680 -4.48 -27.06 -21.42
C GLN A 680 -3.40 -26.11 -20.93
N LEU A 681 -3.23 -24.97 -21.60
CA LEU A 681 -2.29 -23.93 -21.20
C LEU A 681 -2.65 -23.32 -19.85
N CYS A 682 -3.89 -22.84 -19.67
CA CYS A 682 -4.31 -22.10 -18.48
C CYS A 682 -4.45 -22.97 -17.22
N THR A 683 -4.48 -24.31 -17.35
CA THR A 683 -4.54 -25.24 -16.21
C THR A 683 -3.17 -25.67 -15.69
N PHE A 684 -2.06 -25.30 -16.35
CA PHE A 684 -0.71 -25.62 -15.88
C PHE A 684 -0.40 -25.16 -14.44
N PRO A 685 -0.81 -23.96 -13.97
CA PRO A 685 -0.56 -23.53 -12.59
C PRO A 685 -1.21 -24.45 -11.54
N PHE A 686 -2.22 -25.23 -11.92
CA PHE A 686 -2.88 -26.20 -11.04
C PHE A 686 -2.29 -27.61 -11.18
N ARG A 687 -1.97 -28.03 -12.40
CA ARG A 687 -1.42 -29.38 -12.69
C ARG A 687 0.05 -29.53 -12.27
N TYR A 688 0.84 -28.47 -12.42
CA TYR A 688 2.28 -28.44 -12.12
C TYR A 688 2.60 -27.32 -11.14
N ALA A 689 1.84 -27.24 -10.04
CA ALA A 689 1.89 -26.14 -9.09
C ALA A 689 3.28 -25.86 -8.48
N SER A 690 4.20 -26.83 -8.49
CA SER A 690 5.59 -26.65 -8.03
C SER A 690 6.44 -25.78 -8.96
N GLU A 691 6.07 -25.65 -10.24
CA GLU A 691 6.84 -24.92 -11.26
C GLU A 691 6.40 -23.47 -11.45
N TYR A 692 5.22 -23.10 -10.93
CA TYR A 692 4.61 -21.80 -11.13
C TYR A 692 4.60 -20.96 -9.84
N GLU A 693 4.82 -19.67 -9.99
CA GLU A 693 4.83 -18.72 -8.88
C GLU A 693 3.42 -18.39 -8.35
N GLU A 694 3.38 -17.72 -7.20
CA GLU A 694 2.17 -17.14 -6.64
C GLU A 694 1.70 -15.93 -7.47
N SER A 695 0.43 -15.88 -7.83
CA SER A 695 -0.20 -14.75 -8.50
C SER A 695 -0.36 -13.52 -7.59
N SER A 696 -0.24 -12.33 -8.18
CA SER A 696 -0.49 -11.04 -7.51
C SER A 696 -1.86 -10.42 -7.85
N CYS A 697 -2.65 -11.06 -8.74
CA CYS A 697 -3.92 -10.54 -9.24
C CYS A 697 -5.01 -10.35 -8.18
N LEU A 698 -4.89 -10.96 -6.99
CA LEU A 698 -5.88 -10.77 -5.92
C LEU A 698 -6.05 -9.29 -5.54
N ARG A 699 -4.99 -8.47 -5.62
CA ARG A 699 -5.11 -7.02 -5.36
C ARG A 699 -6.07 -6.32 -6.32
N LEU A 700 -6.10 -6.76 -7.58
CA LEU A 700 -6.96 -6.22 -8.62
C LEU A 700 -8.36 -6.83 -8.58
N LEU A 701 -8.47 -8.12 -8.22
CA LEU A 701 -9.71 -8.86 -8.23
C LEU A 701 -10.56 -8.66 -6.98
N LEU A 702 -10.01 -8.38 -5.81
CA LEU A 702 -10.79 -8.25 -4.57
C LEU A 702 -11.55 -6.92 -4.50
N ASP A 703 -12.70 -6.91 -3.81
CA ASP A 703 -13.45 -5.67 -3.58
C ASP A 703 -12.61 -4.66 -2.78
N LYS A 704 -12.39 -3.46 -3.37
CA LYS A 704 -11.59 -2.38 -2.79
C LYS A 704 -12.16 -1.88 -1.46
N ARG A 705 -13.47 -2.00 -1.21
CA ARG A 705 -14.12 -1.60 0.05
C ARG A 705 -13.62 -2.41 1.25
N ASP A 706 -13.19 -3.65 0.99
CA ASP A 706 -12.69 -4.58 2.00
C ASP A 706 -11.17 -4.44 2.24
N ALA A 707 -10.48 -3.48 1.59
CA ALA A 707 -9.02 -3.32 1.65
C ALA A 707 -8.47 -3.13 3.07
N TRP A 708 -9.29 -2.62 3.98
CA TRP A 708 -8.97 -2.43 5.40
C TRP A 708 -8.59 -3.71 6.16
N LEU A 709 -9.10 -4.86 5.72
CA LEU A 709 -8.74 -6.16 6.30
C LEU A 709 -7.31 -6.61 5.91
N GLY A 710 -6.64 -5.86 5.05
CA GLY A 710 -5.31 -6.16 4.53
C GLY A 710 -5.32 -7.19 3.39
N PRO A 711 -4.13 -7.61 2.92
CA PRO A 711 -2.81 -7.16 3.38
C PRO A 711 -2.43 -5.75 2.84
N TRP A 712 -3.14 -5.25 1.84
CA TRP A 712 -2.93 -3.91 1.27
C TRP A 712 -3.82 -2.90 1.99
N ILE A 713 -3.43 -2.52 3.20
CA ILE A 713 -4.09 -1.44 3.93
C ILE A 713 -3.69 -0.14 3.22
N PRO A 714 -4.66 0.66 2.72
CA PRO A 714 -4.35 1.94 2.13
C PRO A 714 -3.61 2.81 3.15
N GLY A 715 -2.44 3.29 2.77
CA GLY A 715 -1.55 4.15 3.54
C GLY A 715 -2.04 5.59 3.51
N ARG A 716 -1.15 6.52 3.85
CA ARG A 716 -1.47 7.95 3.80
C ARG A 716 -1.55 8.47 2.37
N ASP A 717 -0.74 7.92 1.48
CA ASP A 717 -0.69 8.28 0.08
C ASP A 717 -0.68 7.04 -0.83
N TRP A 718 -1.20 7.23 -2.03
CA TRP A 718 -1.36 6.17 -3.04
C TRP A 718 -0.02 5.63 -3.54
N PHE A 719 1.03 6.47 -3.62
CA PHE A 719 2.31 6.09 -4.20
C PHE A 719 3.12 5.18 -3.25
N GLU A 720 2.99 5.39 -1.94
CA GLU A 720 3.50 4.53 -0.87
C GLU A 720 2.80 3.16 -0.90
N ASP A 721 1.49 3.13 -1.19
CA ASP A 721 0.72 1.89 -1.33
C ASP A 721 1.11 1.07 -2.55
N GLU A 722 1.50 1.74 -3.63
CA GLU A 722 2.12 1.08 -4.78
C GLU A 722 3.50 0.56 -4.42
N LEU A 723 4.34 1.34 -3.73
CA LEU A 723 5.68 0.90 -3.33
C LEU A 723 5.62 -0.35 -2.43
N ARG A 724 4.73 -0.34 -1.43
CA ARG A 724 4.56 -1.49 -0.52
C ARG A 724 4.04 -2.74 -1.21
N ALA A 725 3.29 -2.59 -2.30
CA ALA A 725 2.80 -3.71 -3.09
C ALA A 725 3.63 -3.99 -4.34
N PHE A 726 4.72 -3.26 -4.54
CA PHE A 726 5.55 -3.40 -5.71
C PHE A 726 6.26 -4.76 -5.70
N GLN A 727 5.98 -5.56 -6.73
CA GLN A 727 6.55 -6.89 -6.88
C GLN A 727 7.49 -7.01 -8.09
N GLY A 728 7.97 -5.89 -8.62
CA GLY A 728 8.84 -5.86 -9.79
C GLY A 728 10.12 -6.69 -9.61
N GLY A 729 10.69 -7.11 -10.74
CA GLY A 729 11.90 -7.92 -10.80
C GLY A 729 12.72 -7.66 -12.06
N LYS A 730 13.92 -8.25 -12.10
CA LYS A 730 14.96 -7.92 -13.10
C LYS A 730 14.54 -8.23 -14.55
N ASP A 731 13.70 -9.23 -14.72
CA ASP A 731 13.21 -9.72 -16.01
C ASP A 731 11.83 -9.17 -16.37
N GLY A 732 11.23 -8.28 -15.56
CA GLY A 732 9.88 -7.77 -15.82
C GLY A 732 9.70 -7.18 -17.21
N LEU A 733 8.47 -7.28 -17.75
CA LEU A 733 8.16 -6.76 -19.09
C LEU A 733 8.47 -5.26 -19.15
N MET A 734 9.14 -4.80 -20.19
CA MET A 734 9.46 -3.37 -20.29
C MET A 734 8.18 -2.52 -20.39
N PRO A 735 8.16 -1.30 -19.79
CA PRO A 735 7.01 -0.40 -19.88
C PRO A 735 6.61 -0.13 -21.34
N CYS A 736 5.31 -0.13 -21.60
CA CYS A 736 4.76 0.17 -22.90
C CYS A 736 4.68 1.70 -23.08
N VAL A 737 5.28 2.25 -24.14
CA VAL A 737 5.37 3.71 -24.33
C VAL A 737 4.09 4.36 -24.86
N TRP A 738 3.07 3.56 -25.18
CA TRP A 738 1.76 4.02 -25.65
C TRP A 738 0.60 3.59 -24.73
N GLU A 739 0.90 3.18 -23.50
CA GLU A 739 -0.14 3.02 -22.48
C GLU A 739 -0.62 4.39 -21.97
N ASN A 740 -1.94 4.55 -21.82
CA ASN A 740 -2.54 5.80 -21.34
C ASN A 740 -2.03 6.18 -19.94
N GLU A 741 -1.94 5.19 -19.06
CA GLU A 741 -1.41 5.30 -17.70
C GLU A 741 -0.07 4.56 -17.61
N ILE A 742 1.01 5.30 -17.43
CA ILE A 742 2.34 4.69 -17.28
C ILE A 742 2.48 4.16 -15.85
N SER A 743 2.98 2.94 -15.71
CA SER A 743 3.26 2.34 -14.40
C SER A 743 4.08 3.28 -13.52
N SER A 744 3.71 3.41 -12.25
CA SER A 744 4.37 4.30 -11.29
C SER A 744 5.87 4.05 -11.15
N PHE A 745 6.29 2.78 -11.18
CA PHE A 745 7.68 2.37 -11.13
C PHE A 745 8.11 1.68 -12.44
N PRO A 746 9.35 1.90 -12.89
CA PRO A 746 9.94 1.20 -14.03
C PRO A 746 10.22 -0.25 -13.65
N GLN A 747 9.90 -1.18 -14.56
CA GLN A 747 9.92 -2.65 -14.38
C GLN A 747 8.75 -3.18 -13.53
N PRO A 748 7.64 -3.58 -14.17
CA PRO A 748 6.55 -4.29 -13.52
C PRO A 748 7.00 -5.72 -13.11
N GLU A 749 6.03 -6.55 -12.75
CA GLU A 749 6.24 -7.91 -12.26
C GLU A 749 7.08 -8.77 -13.22
N THR A 750 7.76 -9.78 -12.67
CA THR A 750 8.61 -10.73 -13.43
C THR A 750 7.82 -11.42 -14.54
N ILE A 751 8.51 -11.96 -15.54
CA ILE A 751 7.85 -12.67 -16.65
C ILE A 751 7.09 -13.87 -16.10
N SER A 752 7.71 -14.62 -15.17
CA SER A 752 7.10 -15.78 -14.51
C SER A 752 5.77 -15.44 -13.83
N LYS A 753 5.73 -14.36 -13.06
CA LYS A 753 4.53 -13.91 -12.35
C LYS A 753 3.48 -13.34 -13.30
N THR A 754 3.89 -12.53 -14.28
CA THR A 754 2.99 -11.99 -15.30
C THR A 754 2.36 -13.12 -16.12
N LEU A 755 3.12 -14.16 -16.45
CA LEU A 755 2.61 -15.37 -17.11
C LEU A 755 1.50 -16.03 -16.28
N VAL A 756 1.77 -16.32 -15.00
CA VAL A 756 0.76 -16.92 -14.10
C VAL A 756 -0.47 -16.02 -14.02
N ASN A 757 -0.30 -14.72 -13.86
CA ASN A 757 -1.39 -13.75 -13.81
C ASN A 757 -2.27 -13.82 -15.07
N GLN A 758 -1.68 -13.79 -16.27
CA GLN A 758 -2.44 -13.87 -17.51
C GLN A 758 -3.11 -15.22 -17.71
N MET A 759 -2.45 -16.33 -17.34
CA MET A 759 -3.04 -17.67 -17.40
C MET A 759 -4.27 -17.80 -16.49
N LEU A 760 -4.21 -17.26 -15.28
CA LEU A 760 -5.31 -17.36 -14.31
C LEU A 760 -6.45 -16.39 -14.62
N LEU A 761 -6.16 -15.17 -15.08
CA LEU A 761 -7.19 -14.24 -15.54
C LEU A 761 -7.92 -14.81 -16.76
N PHE A 762 -7.18 -15.35 -17.74
CA PHE A 762 -7.80 -15.96 -18.91
C PHE A 762 -8.53 -17.27 -18.58
N PHE A 763 -7.99 -18.07 -17.65
CA PHE A 763 -8.71 -19.21 -17.09
C PHE A 763 -10.11 -18.81 -16.63
N GLY A 764 -10.25 -17.67 -15.94
CA GLY A 764 -11.54 -17.17 -15.48
C GLY A 764 -12.53 -16.95 -16.63
N THR A 765 -12.10 -16.25 -17.69
CA THR A 765 -12.92 -16.02 -18.89
C THR A 765 -13.38 -17.34 -19.53
N ILE A 766 -12.45 -18.30 -19.67
CA ILE A 766 -12.73 -19.60 -20.30
C ILE A 766 -13.60 -20.49 -19.42
N PHE A 767 -13.37 -20.49 -18.10
CA PHE A 767 -14.21 -21.19 -17.14
C PHE A 767 -15.67 -20.74 -17.25
N ALA A 768 -15.90 -19.43 -17.37
CA ALA A 768 -17.23 -18.85 -17.52
C ALA A 768 -17.90 -19.19 -18.86
N SER A 769 -17.13 -19.46 -19.92
CA SER A 769 -17.65 -19.83 -21.24
C SER A 769 -17.94 -21.33 -21.40
N GLN A 770 -17.47 -22.20 -20.50
CA GLN A 770 -17.68 -23.65 -20.61
C GLN A 770 -19.13 -24.07 -20.30
N ASP A 771 -19.50 -25.27 -20.73
CA ASP A 771 -20.71 -25.95 -20.28
C ASP A 771 -20.54 -26.52 -18.86
N SER A 772 -21.62 -27.07 -18.29
CA SER A 772 -21.59 -27.60 -16.93
C SER A 772 -20.56 -28.73 -16.74
N ALA A 773 -20.38 -29.58 -17.76
CA ALA A 773 -19.40 -30.66 -17.73
C ALA A 773 -17.96 -30.12 -17.73
N GLY A 774 -17.67 -29.13 -18.59
CA GLY A 774 -16.38 -28.45 -18.62
C GLY A 774 -16.07 -27.74 -17.29
N MET A 775 -17.03 -27.02 -16.71
CA MET A 775 -16.85 -26.36 -15.40
C MET A 775 -16.53 -27.37 -14.29
N LEU A 776 -17.24 -28.50 -14.24
CA LEU A 776 -16.97 -29.56 -13.26
C LEU A 776 -15.58 -30.18 -13.44
N SER A 777 -15.15 -30.41 -14.69
CA SER A 777 -13.80 -30.92 -14.98
C SER A 777 -12.72 -29.98 -14.46
N LEU A 778 -12.86 -28.67 -14.72
CA LEU A 778 -11.90 -27.65 -14.28
C LEU A 778 -11.85 -27.52 -12.75
N LEU A 779 -13.02 -27.54 -12.08
CA LEU A 779 -13.10 -27.58 -10.61
C LEU A 779 -12.45 -28.84 -10.05
N GLY A 780 -12.61 -29.99 -10.70
CA GLY A 780 -11.97 -31.24 -10.32
C GLY A 780 -10.44 -31.15 -10.33
N ILE A 781 -9.85 -30.49 -11.33
CA ILE A 781 -8.39 -30.25 -11.39
C ILE A 781 -7.92 -29.41 -10.19
N MET A 782 -8.67 -28.36 -9.83
CA MET A 782 -8.34 -27.51 -8.67
C MET A 782 -8.48 -28.27 -7.34
N GLU A 783 -9.52 -29.10 -7.20
CA GLU A 783 -9.72 -29.94 -6.02
C GLU A 783 -8.57 -30.96 -5.85
N GLN A 784 -8.10 -31.56 -6.95
CA GLN A 784 -6.94 -32.44 -6.95
C GLN A 784 -5.66 -31.70 -6.57
N CYS A 785 -5.42 -30.51 -7.12
CA CYS A 785 -4.31 -29.63 -6.73
C CYS A 785 -4.36 -29.33 -5.23
N LEU A 786 -5.55 -29.04 -4.71
CA LEU A 786 -5.80 -28.78 -3.29
C LEU A 786 -5.47 -30.02 -2.42
N LYS A 787 -5.78 -31.23 -2.87
CA LYS A 787 -5.45 -32.47 -2.15
C LYS A 787 -3.95 -32.79 -2.21
N ALA A 788 -3.31 -32.59 -3.37
CA ALA A 788 -1.90 -32.89 -3.60
C ALA A 788 -0.94 -31.94 -2.86
N GLY A 789 -1.34 -30.67 -2.67
CA GLY A 789 -0.50 -29.66 -2.02
C GLY A 789 -0.36 -29.77 -0.50
N LYS A 790 -1.01 -30.74 0.16
CA LYS A 790 -0.91 -30.91 1.61
C LYS A 790 0.55 -31.09 2.03
N LYS A 791 1.03 -30.22 2.92
CA LYS A 791 2.42 -30.18 3.46
C LYS A 791 3.52 -29.84 2.43
N GLN A 792 3.16 -29.29 1.27
CA GLN A 792 4.14 -28.88 0.26
C GLN A 792 4.52 -27.40 0.38
N ASN A 793 5.75 -27.05 0.00
CA ASN A 793 6.24 -25.66 0.07
C ASN A 793 5.51 -24.72 -0.91
N TRP A 794 5.03 -25.25 -2.04
CA TRP A 794 4.24 -24.52 -3.04
C TRP A 794 2.76 -24.37 -2.67
N ARG A 795 2.33 -24.89 -1.50
CA ARG A 795 0.94 -24.84 -1.04
C ARG A 795 0.39 -23.41 -1.04
N LYS A 796 1.08 -22.46 -0.42
CA LYS A 796 0.62 -21.07 -0.31
C LYS A 796 0.40 -20.43 -1.69
N ALA A 797 1.32 -20.63 -2.63
CA ALA A 797 1.20 -20.16 -4.00
C ALA A 797 -0.01 -20.79 -4.72
N SER A 798 -0.17 -22.11 -4.61
CA SER A 798 -1.31 -22.82 -5.23
C SER A 798 -2.66 -22.36 -4.70
N LEU A 799 -2.79 -22.08 -3.39
CA LEU A 799 -4.02 -21.53 -2.80
C LEU A 799 -4.37 -20.17 -3.39
N THR A 800 -3.40 -19.26 -3.47
CA THR A 800 -3.58 -17.95 -4.10
C THR A 800 -3.99 -18.11 -5.56
N ASN A 801 -3.36 -19.02 -6.32
CA ASN A 801 -3.66 -19.24 -7.73
C ASN A 801 -5.08 -19.80 -7.94
N ILE A 802 -5.54 -20.73 -7.08
CA ILE A 802 -6.92 -21.24 -7.10
C ILE A 802 -7.91 -20.11 -6.81
N CYS A 803 -7.64 -19.30 -5.78
CA CYS A 803 -8.47 -18.14 -5.44
C CYS A 803 -8.56 -17.14 -6.61
N VAL A 804 -7.45 -16.82 -7.28
CA VAL A 804 -7.44 -15.92 -8.44
C VAL A 804 -8.24 -16.50 -9.60
N GLY A 805 -7.98 -17.74 -9.99
CA GLY A 805 -8.65 -18.38 -11.14
C GLY A 805 -10.17 -18.48 -10.95
N LEU A 806 -10.62 -18.90 -9.76
CA LEU A 806 -12.05 -19.01 -9.48
C LEU A 806 -12.73 -17.66 -9.30
N LEU A 807 -12.09 -16.71 -8.60
CA LEU A 807 -12.66 -15.37 -8.41
C LEU A 807 -12.77 -14.64 -9.76
N ALA A 808 -11.76 -14.73 -10.63
CA ALA A 808 -11.82 -14.22 -11.99
C ALA A 808 -12.96 -14.90 -12.78
N GLY A 809 -13.08 -16.23 -12.67
CA GLY A 809 -14.16 -16.99 -13.32
C GLY A 809 -15.56 -16.61 -12.86
N PHE A 810 -15.76 -16.39 -11.57
CA PHE A 810 -17.03 -15.94 -11.02
C PHE A 810 -17.36 -14.51 -11.45
N LYS A 811 -16.38 -13.60 -11.50
CA LYS A 811 -16.61 -12.25 -12.04
C LYS A 811 -16.92 -12.25 -13.54
N ALA A 812 -16.25 -13.10 -14.32
CA ALA A 812 -16.56 -13.31 -15.73
C ALA A 812 -17.97 -13.91 -15.91
N LEU A 813 -18.37 -14.89 -15.09
CA LEU A 813 -19.72 -15.45 -15.09
C LEU A 813 -20.79 -14.41 -14.84
N LEU A 814 -20.59 -13.49 -13.89
CA LEU A 814 -21.54 -12.38 -13.68
C LEU A 814 -21.72 -11.50 -14.92
N SER A 815 -20.70 -11.40 -15.76
CA SER A 815 -20.73 -10.60 -16.98
C SER A 815 -21.38 -11.35 -18.15
N PHE A 816 -21.19 -12.68 -18.22
CA PHE A 816 -21.64 -13.51 -19.36
C PHE A 816 -22.99 -14.22 -19.14
N ARG A 817 -23.34 -14.56 -17.90
CA ARG A 817 -24.52 -15.38 -17.57
C ARG A 817 -25.31 -14.80 -16.40
N LEU A 818 -26.61 -14.64 -16.62
CA LEU A 818 -27.58 -14.27 -15.58
C LEU A 818 -28.30 -15.49 -14.95
N GLN A 819 -27.98 -16.72 -15.39
CA GLN A 819 -28.65 -17.95 -14.95
C GLN A 819 -27.94 -18.63 -13.78
N THR A 820 -28.72 -19.34 -12.96
CA THR A 820 -28.26 -20.10 -11.80
C THR A 820 -27.37 -21.28 -12.21
N LEU A 821 -26.31 -21.54 -11.43
CA LEU A 821 -25.44 -22.69 -11.64
C LEU A 821 -26.07 -24.00 -11.09
N GLY A 822 -25.69 -25.13 -11.67
CA GLY A 822 -26.10 -26.45 -11.18
C GLY A 822 -25.59 -26.74 -9.76
N GLN A 823 -26.36 -27.51 -8.98
CA GLN A 823 -26.03 -27.79 -7.57
C GLN A 823 -24.68 -28.48 -7.37
N GLU A 824 -24.25 -29.32 -8.31
CA GLU A 824 -22.96 -30.01 -8.26
C GLU A 824 -21.78 -29.03 -8.35
N ILE A 825 -21.86 -28.06 -9.26
CA ILE A 825 -20.84 -27.00 -9.43
C ILE A 825 -20.77 -26.15 -8.16
N LEU A 826 -21.93 -25.73 -7.65
CA LEU A 826 -22.02 -24.94 -6.42
C LEU A 826 -21.46 -25.70 -5.22
N GLY A 827 -21.80 -26.98 -5.07
CA GLY A 827 -21.32 -27.84 -3.97
C GLY A 827 -19.81 -28.07 -4.01
N LEU A 828 -19.25 -28.37 -5.18
CA LEU A 828 -17.80 -28.59 -5.33
C LEU A 828 -17.01 -27.30 -5.09
N ALA A 829 -17.46 -26.16 -5.64
CA ALA A 829 -16.83 -24.88 -5.40
C ALA A 829 -16.91 -24.46 -3.91
N GLN A 830 -18.07 -24.65 -3.26
CA GLN A 830 -18.24 -24.40 -1.83
C GLN A 830 -17.24 -25.24 -1.01
N SER A 831 -17.10 -26.53 -1.31
CA SER A 831 -16.15 -27.43 -0.65
C SER A 831 -14.70 -26.96 -0.78
N ILE A 832 -14.30 -26.49 -1.96
CA ILE A 832 -12.96 -25.94 -2.21
C ILE A 832 -12.72 -24.72 -1.28
N PHE A 833 -13.59 -23.72 -1.28
CA PHE A 833 -13.37 -22.51 -0.47
C PHE A 833 -13.43 -22.77 1.03
N LEU A 834 -14.34 -23.64 1.52
CA LEU A 834 -14.38 -24.01 2.93
C LEU A 834 -13.12 -24.79 3.34
N SER A 835 -12.61 -25.66 2.47
CA SER A 835 -11.34 -26.35 2.70
C SER A 835 -10.16 -25.37 2.80
N ILE A 836 -10.15 -24.30 2.00
CA ILE A 836 -9.13 -23.23 2.10
C ILE A 836 -9.29 -22.45 3.39
N LEU A 837 -10.53 -22.06 3.76
CA LEU A 837 -10.77 -21.29 4.98
C LEU A 837 -10.44 -22.06 6.26
N ALA A 838 -10.67 -23.38 6.27
CA ALA A 838 -10.34 -24.26 7.39
C ALA A 838 -8.83 -24.38 7.64
N GLU A 839 -7.98 -23.91 6.73
CA GLU A 839 -6.55 -23.81 6.97
C GLU A 839 -6.23 -22.60 7.87
N GLY A 840 -5.69 -22.86 9.07
CA GLY A 840 -5.42 -21.81 10.07
C GLY A 840 -4.31 -20.80 9.69
N ASP A 841 -3.45 -21.10 8.70
CA ASP A 841 -2.30 -20.26 8.28
C ASP A 841 -2.48 -19.67 6.86
N ILE A 842 -3.67 -19.20 6.53
CA ILE A 842 -3.93 -18.45 5.29
C ILE A 842 -3.69 -16.94 5.47
N CYS A 843 -3.23 -16.29 4.40
CA CYS A 843 -3.04 -14.84 4.41
C CYS A 843 -4.38 -14.08 4.27
N ALA A 844 -4.39 -12.79 4.62
CA ALA A 844 -5.60 -11.98 4.59
C ALA A 844 -6.26 -11.88 3.20
N SER A 845 -5.47 -11.87 2.11
CA SER A 845 -5.99 -11.84 0.75
C SER A 845 -6.66 -13.14 0.34
N GLN A 846 -6.08 -14.29 0.72
CA GLN A 846 -6.68 -15.61 0.51
C GLN A 846 -8.01 -15.73 1.27
N ARG A 847 -8.03 -15.30 2.55
CA ARG A 847 -9.25 -15.27 3.35
C ARG A 847 -10.34 -14.43 2.69
N ARG A 848 -9.98 -13.21 2.24
CA ARG A 848 -10.92 -12.33 1.54
C ARG A 848 -11.45 -12.96 0.26
N ALA A 849 -10.58 -13.55 -0.55
CA ALA A 849 -10.95 -14.15 -1.83
C ALA A 849 -11.91 -15.33 -1.63
N SER A 850 -11.64 -16.21 -0.68
CA SER A 850 -12.51 -17.34 -0.37
C SER A 850 -13.87 -16.89 0.15
N SER A 851 -13.90 -15.94 1.09
CA SER A 851 -15.16 -15.40 1.64
C SER A 851 -15.97 -14.61 0.62
N GLU A 852 -15.35 -13.79 -0.23
CA GLU A 852 -16.03 -13.09 -1.34
C GLU A 852 -16.59 -14.09 -2.37
N SER A 853 -15.83 -15.15 -2.66
CA SER A 853 -16.25 -16.21 -3.57
C SER A 853 -17.46 -17.00 -3.06
N LEU A 854 -17.53 -17.29 -1.75
CA LEU A 854 -18.75 -17.83 -1.13
C LEU A 854 -19.95 -16.90 -1.30
N GLY A 855 -19.73 -15.58 -1.27
CA GLY A 855 -20.74 -14.58 -1.61
C GLY A 855 -21.21 -14.70 -3.07
N TYR A 856 -20.31 -14.85 -4.04
CA TYR A 856 -20.70 -15.09 -5.44
C TYR A 856 -21.45 -16.41 -5.62
N LEU A 857 -21.06 -17.48 -4.92
CA LEU A 857 -21.80 -18.75 -4.93
C LEU A 857 -23.23 -18.59 -4.42
N ALA A 858 -23.46 -17.79 -3.38
CA ALA A 858 -24.81 -17.46 -2.92
C ALA A 858 -25.62 -16.73 -4.01
N ARG A 859 -24.99 -15.87 -4.80
CA ARG A 859 -25.66 -15.16 -5.89
C ARG A 859 -25.96 -16.05 -7.10
N PHE A 860 -25.12 -17.04 -7.39
CA PHE A 860 -25.34 -18.01 -8.47
C PHE A 860 -26.26 -19.17 -8.09
N GLY A 861 -26.46 -19.39 -6.79
CA GLY A 861 -27.43 -20.34 -6.26
C GLY A 861 -28.86 -19.80 -6.27
N ASN A 862 -29.81 -20.69 -5.99
CA ASN A 862 -31.18 -20.29 -5.69
C ASN A 862 -31.33 -19.91 -4.20
N ASP A 863 -32.44 -19.29 -3.84
CA ASP A 863 -32.73 -18.87 -2.46
C ASP A 863 -32.59 -20.01 -1.43
N ILE A 864 -32.96 -21.23 -1.82
CA ILE A 864 -32.86 -22.44 -0.99
C ILE A 864 -31.39 -22.77 -0.70
N PHE A 865 -30.55 -22.78 -1.74
CA PHE A 865 -29.12 -23.02 -1.61
C PHE A 865 -28.47 -21.97 -0.71
N THR A 866 -28.80 -20.70 -0.93
CA THR A 866 -28.24 -19.57 -0.19
C THR A 866 -28.65 -19.59 1.29
N ALA A 867 -29.91 -19.87 1.58
CA ALA A 867 -30.38 -20.04 2.96
C ALA A 867 -29.74 -21.27 3.64
N ARG A 868 -29.58 -22.40 2.93
CA ARG A 868 -28.91 -23.59 3.45
C ARG A 868 -27.44 -23.32 3.78
N MET A 869 -26.71 -22.67 2.87
CA MET A 869 -25.29 -22.32 3.08
C MET A 869 -25.14 -21.37 4.27
N THR A 870 -25.99 -20.35 4.36
CA THR A 870 -25.99 -19.39 5.48
C THR A 870 -26.23 -20.08 6.83
N ARG A 871 -27.20 -20.99 6.91
CA ARG A 871 -27.46 -21.76 8.14
C ARG A 871 -26.30 -22.69 8.51
N SER A 872 -25.66 -23.32 7.53
CA SER A 872 -24.48 -24.17 7.74
C SER A 872 -23.34 -23.37 8.38
N LEU A 873 -23.04 -22.19 7.81
CA LEU A 873 -21.98 -21.31 8.30
C LEU A 873 -22.29 -20.74 9.69
N LEU A 874 -23.56 -20.41 9.99
CA LEU A 874 -23.97 -20.02 11.34
C LEU A 874 -23.77 -21.16 12.35
N GLY A 875 -24.05 -22.40 11.95
CA GLY A 875 -23.79 -23.58 12.77
C GLY A 875 -22.29 -23.76 13.06
N GLU A 876 -21.44 -23.65 12.04
CA GLU A 876 -19.98 -23.74 12.20
C GLU A 876 -19.41 -22.61 13.07
N LEU A 877 -19.94 -21.39 12.93
CA LEU A 877 -19.50 -20.22 13.70
C LEU A 877 -19.68 -20.44 15.21
N ASN A 878 -20.75 -21.11 15.62
CA ASN A 878 -21.02 -21.42 17.02
C ASN A 878 -20.10 -22.54 17.58
N GLY A 879 -19.53 -23.38 16.70
CA GLY A 879 -18.62 -24.46 17.07
C GLY A 879 -17.14 -24.16 16.85
N ALA A 880 -16.79 -23.03 16.23
CA ALA A 880 -15.42 -22.69 15.88
C ALA A 880 -14.59 -22.30 17.11
N THR A 881 -13.51 -23.05 17.34
CA THR A 881 -12.54 -22.76 18.42
C THR A 881 -11.37 -21.89 17.96
N ASP A 882 -11.03 -21.94 16.67
CA ASP A 882 -9.97 -21.11 16.09
C ASP A 882 -10.49 -19.68 15.77
N PRO A 883 -9.94 -18.62 16.39
CA PRO A 883 -10.34 -17.25 16.12
C PRO A 883 -10.12 -16.82 14.66
N ASN A 884 -9.13 -17.38 13.97
CA ASN A 884 -8.88 -17.04 12.56
C ASN A 884 -9.96 -17.65 11.66
N TYR A 885 -10.34 -18.90 11.90
CA TYR A 885 -11.46 -19.54 11.21
C TYR A 885 -12.78 -18.82 11.51
N ALA A 886 -13.09 -18.56 12.79
CA ALA A 886 -14.31 -17.84 13.19
C ALA A 886 -14.42 -16.46 12.53
N GLY A 887 -13.32 -15.69 12.46
CA GLY A 887 -13.28 -14.41 11.75
C GLY A 887 -13.50 -14.55 10.24
N SER A 888 -13.00 -15.64 9.63
CA SER A 888 -13.21 -15.93 8.21
C SER A 888 -14.68 -16.23 7.88
N ILE A 889 -15.33 -17.02 8.73
CA ILE A 889 -16.75 -17.37 8.59
C ILE A 889 -17.64 -16.15 8.86
N ALA A 890 -17.32 -15.32 9.85
CA ALA A 890 -18.02 -14.05 10.10
C ALA A 890 -17.95 -13.12 8.88
N PHE A 891 -16.78 -12.98 8.26
CA PHE A 891 -16.63 -12.20 7.03
C PHE A 891 -17.35 -12.85 5.83
N ALA A 892 -17.32 -14.18 5.69
CA ALA A 892 -18.04 -14.90 4.64
C ALA A 892 -19.56 -14.70 4.73
N LEU A 893 -20.14 -14.73 5.94
CA LEU A 893 -21.56 -14.41 6.17
C LEU A 893 -21.89 -12.98 5.70
N GLY A 894 -21.03 -12.01 6.03
CA GLY A 894 -21.17 -10.63 5.54
C GLY A 894 -21.12 -10.54 4.00
N CYS A 895 -20.20 -11.25 3.35
CA CYS A 895 -20.12 -11.33 1.89
C CYS A 895 -21.35 -11.98 1.24
N ILE A 896 -21.93 -13.00 1.87
CA ILE A 896 -23.17 -13.66 1.40
C ILE A 896 -24.34 -12.68 1.46
N HIS A 897 -24.50 -11.95 2.57
CA HIS A 897 -25.50 -10.89 2.68
C HIS A 897 -25.26 -9.79 1.63
N ARG A 898 -24.02 -9.32 1.43
CA ARG A 898 -23.71 -8.33 0.39
C ARG A 898 -24.10 -8.78 -1.02
N SER A 899 -23.85 -10.05 -1.35
CA SER A 899 -24.04 -10.56 -2.70
C SER A 899 -25.46 -11.01 -3.01
N ALA A 900 -26.21 -11.50 -2.01
CA ALA A 900 -27.52 -12.12 -2.19
C ALA A 900 -28.61 -11.65 -1.18
N GLY A 901 -28.32 -10.67 -0.33
CA GLY A 901 -29.10 -10.23 0.85
C GLY A 901 -30.44 -9.55 0.59
N GLY A 902 -31.31 -10.18 -0.20
CA GLY A 902 -32.71 -9.78 -0.41
C GLY A 902 -33.69 -10.48 0.54
N ILE A 903 -34.96 -10.60 0.10
CA ILE A 903 -36.08 -11.19 0.88
C ILE A 903 -35.71 -12.58 1.45
N ALA A 904 -34.98 -13.40 0.69
CA ALA A 904 -34.61 -14.76 1.09
C ALA A 904 -33.76 -14.82 2.37
N LEU A 905 -32.83 -13.87 2.57
CA LEU A 905 -31.94 -13.84 3.73
C LEU A 905 -32.45 -12.94 4.87
N SER A 906 -33.50 -12.15 4.64
CA SER A 906 -34.10 -11.27 5.66
C SER A 906 -34.44 -12.01 6.97
N THR A 907 -34.93 -13.25 6.87
CA THR A 907 -35.26 -14.10 8.03
C THR A 907 -34.03 -14.57 8.83
N LEU A 908 -32.85 -14.55 8.22
CA LEU A 908 -31.59 -14.98 8.84
C LEU A 908 -30.77 -13.80 9.39
N VAL A 909 -31.11 -12.56 9.03
CA VAL A 909 -30.43 -11.35 9.52
C VAL A 909 -30.32 -11.32 11.05
N PRO A 910 -31.39 -11.55 11.85
CA PRO A 910 -31.28 -11.50 13.31
C PRO A 910 -30.27 -12.51 13.87
N ALA A 911 -30.24 -13.74 13.32
CA ALA A 911 -29.31 -14.78 13.73
C ALA A 911 -27.87 -14.42 13.36
N THR A 912 -27.64 -13.91 12.15
CA THR A 912 -26.31 -13.44 11.72
C THR A 912 -25.81 -12.28 12.58
N VAL A 913 -26.64 -11.28 12.82
CA VAL A 913 -26.28 -10.11 13.63
C VAL A 913 -25.95 -10.52 15.06
N SER A 914 -26.74 -11.39 15.68
CA SER A 914 -26.49 -11.88 17.03
C SER A 914 -25.15 -12.62 17.14
N SER A 915 -24.89 -13.60 16.26
CA SER A 915 -23.64 -14.38 16.31
C SER A 915 -22.41 -13.53 16.02
N ILE A 916 -22.43 -12.67 14.98
CA ILE A 916 -21.30 -11.81 14.65
C ILE A 916 -21.05 -10.75 15.73
N SER A 917 -22.11 -10.17 16.32
CA SER A 917 -21.99 -9.20 17.41
C SER A 917 -21.32 -9.80 18.66
N SER A 918 -21.59 -11.08 18.96
CA SER A 918 -20.92 -11.79 20.04
C SER A 918 -19.40 -11.90 19.82
N LEU A 919 -18.99 -12.24 18.60
CA LEU A 919 -17.57 -12.32 18.23
C LEU A 919 -16.87 -10.97 18.22
N ALA A 920 -17.58 -9.90 17.85
CA ALA A 920 -17.08 -8.53 17.92
C ALA A 920 -16.80 -8.06 19.36
N LYS A 921 -17.34 -8.73 20.40
CA LYS A 921 -17.01 -8.47 21.81
C LYS A 921 -15.76 -9.22 22.30
N SER A 922 -15.13 -10.05 21.47
CA SER A 922 -13.93 -10.79 21.83
C SER A 922 -12.75 -9.87 22.18
N SER A 923 -11.90 -10.31 23.11
CA SER A 923 -10.64 -9.63 23.45
C SER A 923 -9.54 -9.84 22.39
N VAL A 924 -9.75 -10.75 21.43
CA VAL A 924 -8.80 -11.02 20.36
C VAL A 924 -8.99 -9.99 19.24
N ALA A 925 -8.09 -9.01 19.16
CA ALA A 925 -8.18 -7.88 18.22
C ALA A 925 -8.38 -8.32 16.75
N ASN A 926 -7.70 -9.36 16.29
CA ASN A 926 -7.88 -9.85 14.92
C ASN A 926 -9.31 -10.34 14.68
N LEU A 927 -9.83 -11.26 15.50
CA LEU A 927 -11.20 -11.76 15.39
C LEU A 927 -12.23 -10.62 15.44
N GLN A 928 -12.01 -9.65 16.33
CA GLN A 928 -12.86 -8.48 16.45
C GLN A 928 -12.90 -7.65 15.16
N ILE A 929 -11.75 -7.36 14.54
CA ILE A 929 -11.64 -6.62 13.26
C ILE A 929 -12.43 -7.32 12.15
N TRP A 930 -12.22 -8.63 11.94
CA TRP A 930 -12.92 -9.39 10.89
C TRP A 930 -14.43 -9.50 11.15
N SER A 931 -14.83 -9.68 12.41
CA SER A 931 -16.24 -9.77 12.80
C SER A 931 -16.96 -8.44 12.63
N MET A 932 -16.34 -7.32 13.03
CA MET A 932 -16.90 -5.97 12.80
C MET A 932 -17.08 -5.69 11.31
N HIS A 933 -16.15 -6.11 10.45
CA HIS A 933 -16.32 -5.96 9.01
C HIS A 933 -17.43 -6.87 8.44
N GLY A 934 -17.54 -8.11 8.92
CA GLY A 934 -18.67 -8.98 8.56
C GLY A 934 -20.03 -8.36 8.96
N LEU A 935 -20.09 -7.72 10.13
CA LEU A 935 -21.27 -6.99 10.59
C LEU A 935 -21.55 -5.76 9.71
N LEU A 936 -20.52 -5.00 9.35
CA LEU A 936 -20.62 -3.86 8.43
C LEU A 936 -21.30 -4.27 7.12
N LEU A 937 -20.81 -5.34 6.47
CA LEU A 937 -21.40 -5.83 5.23
C LEU A 937 -22.83 -6.32 5.41
N THR A 938 -23.16 -6.90 6.56
CA THR A 938 -24.52 -7.32 6.89
C THR A 938 -25.46 -6.13 7.07
N ILE A 939 -25.01 -5.04 7.70
CA ILE A 939 -25.76 -3.79 7.87
C ILE A 939 -26.06 -3.16 6.50
N GLU A 940 -25.01 -3.00 5.68
CA GLU A 940 -25.13 -2.40 4.35
C GLU A 940 -26.08 -3.20 3.44
N ALA A 941 -26.06 -4.53 3.54
CA ALA A 941 -26.94 -5.40 2.76
C ALA A 941 -28.39 -5.42 3.26
N ALA A 942 -28.61 -5.45 4.58
CA ALA A 942 -29.94 -5.56 5.16
C ALA A 942 -30.78 -4.28 4.98
N GLY A 943 -30.14 -3.11 4.79
CA GLY A 943 -30.84 -1.85 4.59
C GLY A 943 -31.86 -1.56 5.71
N LEU A 944 -33.07 -1.15 5.35
CA LEU A 944 -34.15 -0.84 6.30
C LEU A 944 -34.55 -2.00 7.22
N SER A 945 -34.30 -3.25 6.82
CA SER A 945 -34.58 -4.41 7.69
C SER A 945 -33.66 -4.48 8.92
N PHE A 946 -32.56 -3.70 8.92
CA PHE A 946 -31.64 -3.61 10.05
C PHE A 946 -32.11 -2.62 11.14
N VAL A 947 -33.14 -1.81 10.92
CA VAL A 947 -33.56 -0.73 11.85
C VAL A 947 -33.81 -1.24 13.28
N SER A 948 -34.38 -2.44 13.44
CA SER A 948 -34.62 -3.06 14.76
C SER A 948 -33.35 -3.42 15.54
N HIS A 949 -32.20 -3.50 14.86
CA HIS A 949 -30.90 -3.86 15.44
C HIS A 949 -29.99 -2.65 15.71
N VAL A 950 -30.33 -1.47 15.20
CA VAL A 950 -29.51 -0.24 15.31
C VAL A 950 -29.10 0.05 16.76
N GLN A 951 -30.05 0.09 17.69
CA GLN A 951 -29.75 0.40 19.10
C GLN A 951 -28.78 -0.62 19.71
N ALA A 952 -28.97 -1.91 19.42
CA ALA A 952 -28.10 -2.97 19.92
C ALA A 952 -26.68 -2.85 19.34
N THR A 953 -26.55 -2.49 18.06
CA THR A 953 -25.24 -2.28 17.42
C THR A 953 -24.54 -1.01 17.90
N LEU A 954 -25.27 0.08 18.19
CA LEU A 954 -24.69 1.28 18.81
C LEU A 954 -24.20 0.99 20.23
N SER A 955 -24.97 0.24 21.03
CA SER A 955 -24.52 -0.22 22.36
C SER A 955 -23.28 -1.12 22.25
N LEU A 956 -23.22 -2.01 21.25
CA LEU A 956 -22.04 -2.82 20.97
C LEU A 956 -20.82 -1.94 20.62
N ALA A 957 -20.99 -0.94 19.75
CA ALA A 957 -19.92 -0.01 19.38
C ALA A 957 -19.39 0.76 20.61
N MET A 958 -20.29 1.23 21.48
CA MET A 958 -19.92 1.85 22.76
C MET A 958 -19.18 0.88 23.67
N ASP A 959 -19.69 -0.35 23.84
CA ASP A 959 -19.04 -1.40 24.64
C ASP A 959 -17.61 -1.65 24.17
N ILE A 960 -17.39 -1.76 22.85
CA ILE A 960 -16.07 -1.99 22.25
C ILE A 960 -15.13 -0.82 22.55
N LEU A 961 -15.56 0.42 22.30
CA LEU A 961 -14.73 1.61 22.54
C LEU A 961 -14.39 1.78 24.03
N LEU A 962 -15.34 1.52 24.92
CA LEU A 962 -15.16 1.60 26.37
C LEU A 962 -14.34 0.42 26.92
N SER A 963 -14.19 -0.68 26.16
CA SER A 963 -13.41 -1.86 26.55
C SER A 963 -11.99 -1.89 25.97
N ASP A 964 -11.67 -1.07 24.97
CA ASP A 964 -10.35 -1.07 24.33
C ASP A 964 -9.29 -0.39 25.21
N GLU A 965 -8.44 -1.21 25.83
CA GLU A 965 -7.31 -0.76 26.65
C GLU A 965 -6.09 -0.32 25.82
N ASN A 966 -5.89 -0.93 24.65
CA ASN A 966 -4.72 -0.71 23.79
C ASN A 966 -4.92 0.46 22.80
N GLY A 967 -6.17 0.92 22.64
CA GLY A 967 -6.53 2.07 21.80
C GLY A 967 -6.06 1.86 20.38
N LEU A 968 -6.37 0.68 19.84
CA LEU A 968 -5.91 0.28 18.52
C LEU A 968 -6.67 1.08 17.48
N VAL A 969 -5.94 1.84 16.66
CA VAL A 969 -6.51 2.69 15.60
C VAL A 969 -7.44 1.89 14.68
N ASN A 970 -7.10 0.63 14.39
CA ASN A 970 -7.94 -0.25 13.57
C ASN A 970 -9.32 -0.46 14.20
N ILE A 971 -9.42 -0.70 15.51
CA ILE A 971 -10.72 -0.91 16.18
C ILE A 971 -11.57 0.36 16.10
N GLN A 972 -10.97 1.52 16.35
CA GLN A 972 -11.65 2.81 16.26
C GLN A 972 -12.17 3.11 14.84
N GLN A 973 -11.35 2.82 13.82
CA GLN A 973 -11.78 2.93 12.42
C GLN A 973 -12.90 1.94 12.08
N GLY A 974 -12.85 0.71 12.59
CA GLY A 974 -13.89 -0.30 12.42
C GLY A 974 -15.23 0.15 13.00
N VAL A 975 -15.22 0.71 14.23
CA VAL A 975 -16.41 1.28 14.86
C VAL A 975 -16.94 2.48 14.08
N GLY A 976 -16.07 3.40 13.63
CA GLY A 976 -16.47 4.52 12.79
C GLY A 976 -17.17 4.09 11.50
N ARG A 977 -16.68 3.01 10.85
CA ARG A 977 -17.32 2.43 9.65
C ARG A 977 -18.69 1.83 9.96
N LEU A 978 -18.84 1.12 11.08
CA LEU A 978 -20.14 0.59 11.52
C LEU A 978 -21.15 1.72 11.73
N ILE A 979 -20.75 2.80 12.39
CA ILE A 979 -21.60 3.98 12.59
C ILE A 979 -21.99 4.60 11.25
N ASN A 980 -21.06 4.75 10.30
CA ASN A 980 -21.36 5.28 8.97
C ASN A 980 -22.39 4.41 8.22
N ALA A 981 -22.29 3.08 8.32
CA ALA A 981 -23.28 2.18 7.72
C ALA A 981 -24.66 2.30 8.40
N ILE A 982 -24.71 2.45 9.73
CA ILE A 982 -25.95 2.71 10.46
C ILE A 982 -26.59 4.03 10.02
N VAL A 983 -25.81 5.11 9.88
CA VAL A 983 -26.29 6.40 9.37
C VAL A 983 -26.85 6.23 7.95
N THR A 984 -26.21 5.41 7.12
CA THR A 984 -26.68 5.12 5.76
C THR A 984 -28.02 4.37 5.77
N VAL A 985 -28.19 3.38 6.65
CA VAL A 985 -29.45 2.61 6.81
C VAL A 985 -30.61 3.50 7.26
N LEU A 986 -30.36 4.42 8.18
CA LEU A 986 -31.37 5.30 8.75
C LEU A 986 -31.70 6.49 7.82
N GLY A 987 -30.87 6.74 6.81
CA GLY A 987 -31.09 7.74 5.78
C GLY A 987 -30.68 9.18 6.19
N PRO A 988 -30.85 10.16 5.28
CA PRO A 988 -30.44 11.55 5.47
C PRO A 988 -31.20 12.27 6.61
N GLU A 989 -32.24 11.65 7.16
CA GLU A 989 -32.96 12.16 8.32
C GLU A 989 -32.17 12.09 9.63
N LEU A 990 -30.91 11.64 9.64
CA LEU A 990 -29.98 11.70 10.78
C LEU A 990 -28.77 12.63 10.58
N VAL A 991 -28.83 13.55 9.62
CA VAL A 991 -27.83 14.63 9.53
C VAL A 991 -27.84 15.46 10.84
N PRO A 992 -26.68 15.89 11.36
CA PRO A 992 -26.62 16.79 12.51
C PRO A 992 -27.54 18.00 12.31
N GLY A 993 -28.62 18.10 13.10
CA GLY A 993 -29.64 19.14 12.99
C GLY A 993 -31.01 18.69 12.47
N SER A 994 -31.20 17.42 12.09
CA SER A 994 -32.51 16.89 11.69
C SER A 994 -33.45 16.65 12.89
N ILE A 995 -34.75 16.56 12.62
CA ILE A 995 -35.82 16.31 13.62
C ILE A 995 -35.67 14.91 14.25
N PHE A 996 -35.19 13.92 13.48
CA PHE A 996 -34.94 12.57 13.97
C PHE A 996 -33.69 12.53 14.87
N PHE A 997 -32.59 13.19 14.49
CA PHE A 997 -31.37 13.27 15.30
C PHE A 997 -31.59 13.98 16.64
N SER A 998 -32.42 15.02 16.65
CA SER A 998 -32.79 15.75 17.88
C SER A 998 -33.74 14.98 18.80
N ARG A 999 -34.49 14.00 18.30
CA ARG A 999 -35.35 13.10 19.09
C ARG A 999 -34.64 11.87 19.64
N SER A 1000 -33.53 11.46 19.03
CA SER A 1000 -32.68 10.35 19.48
C SER A 1000 -31.62 10.76 20.52
N LYS A 1001 -31.61 12.03 20.93
CA LYS A 1001 -30.66 12.62 21.86
C LYS A 1001 -31.09 12.45 23.31
#